data_AF-A0AAD9E6C6-F1
#
_entry.id   AF-A0AAD9E6C6-F1
#
_cell.length_a   1.000
_cell.length_b   1.000
_cell.length_c   1.000
_cell.angle_alpha   90.00
_cell.angle_beta   90.00
_cell.angle_gamma   90.00
#
_symmetry.space_group_name_H-M   'P 1'
#
loop_
_entity.id
_entity.type
_entity.pdbx_description
1 polymer ?
#
loop_
_entity_poly.entity_id
_entity_poly.type
_entity_poly.pdbx_seq_one_letter_code
_entity_poly.pdbx_strand_id
1 'polypeptide(L)'
;MTPDLPVRKAELMVLSTTFLLSMCICTGNITANSTDRMDDFSDIESRFALRSNDEPDDDLCYIIPGQPQTIVECHFNPDTKTFIVIHGWTVTGMYESWVSKLVTALYEREPSANVLVVDWLVRAQQHYPTSAAYTKLVGRDVAKFVNWLQAELEYPWEKLHLLGYSLGAHVAGIAGLLTKDKVNRITGLDPAGPSFEYADAQSTLSPDDALFVDVLHTNTRGSPDRSIGIQRPVGHIDFYPNGGTFQPGCDLQNTMMMVATTGLRNMDQIVKCSHERSIHLFIDSLINSEQESMGYRCSSKETFNKGVCLSCRKNRCNKVGYGVNKVRSRRSSRMYMKTRDMMPFKVFHYQVKVHFFGKTKISYNDQPMKISLYGYSGEKENIPYVMPSLNTNTTVSFLLTTDVDIGELLMVKLVWEKDMLISWPWWSADTLHIRKLRIKSGETQSRVIFVAKDGEFSYLTRGGDAAVFVKDKEAQSSHSERGSLNSSNHLSRKPLVCFTVICVTSVEEELSDTFHVNFLEPLKNLFPQRVKVRGVHAKFSLRKPALPDDDMCYIVPGKEESLGKCSFNTTAKTFLVIHGWTVSGLFESWVAKLVAALYSREKDANVIVVDWLNTAQNHYALAAQNTQKVGQEVAHFIDWIEEMTNIPLDKLHLIGYNLGAHVAGFAGSYANNKVGRITGSLDPAGPDFEGVHAHQRLSPDDAVFVDVLHTFSRGSLGLSIGIEQPVGHVDIYPNGGSFQPGCNLQGALKKVANLGLLAMNEAIRCEHERSVHLFIDSLLNEEEASKAYRCASSDMFNRGMCLKCRKDHCNTVGYDARRIRRARSIKMFTKTRAAMPFRVHHYQLKIRFQVQTNQSEMEPTITVSLYGTNGSVTNFQLDVRKGKITPNKTHSFLLVTEEDIGDLQMMKMRMEDSSRRPVSSLISTAWSWWNGDSSCSEIKAKKISIRTGETQKK
;
A
#
# COMPACT_ATOMS: atom_id res chain seq x y z
N MET A 1 3.32 -75.33 51.01
CA MET A 1 4.49 -76.20 51.22
C MET A 1 5.29 -76.25 49.93
N THR A 2 6.59 -75.99 50.00
CA THR A 2 7.64 -76.47 49.07
C THR A 2 7.96 -77.96 49.42
N PRO A 3 8.91 -78.69 48.77
CA PRO A 3 9.89 -78.34 47.73
C PRO A 3 9.77 -79.30 46.48
N ASP A 4 10.73 -79.60 45.60
CA ASP A 4 12.17 -79.22 45.43
C ASP A 4 12.64 -79.33 43.95
N LEU A 5 13.92 -79.03 43.70
CA LEU A 5 14.71 -79.34 42.49
C LEU A 5 15.41 -80.71 42.59
N PRO A 6 15.73 -81.38 41.45
CA PRO A 6 17.14 -81.46 41.02
C PRO A 6 17.34 -81.54 39.46
N VAL A 7 18.54 -81.85 38.94
CA VAL A 7 19.67 -80.90 38.70
C VAL A 7 20.82 -81.58 37.89
N ARG A 8 21.33 -80.91 36.83
CA ARG A 8 22.60 -81.18 36.05
C ARG A 8 22.63 -82.46 35.16
N LYS A 9 23.51 -82.59 34.12
CA LYS A 9 24.57 -81.71 33.54
C LYS A 9 24.88 -82.07 32.05
N ALA A 10 25.44 -81.09 31.31
CA ALA A 10 26.48 -81.24 30.26
C ALA A 10 26.18 -82.03 28.96
N GLU A 11 26.82 -81.81 27.81
CA GLU A 11 27.55 -80.71 27.08
C GLU A 11 28.11 -81.48 25.84
N LEU A 12 28.16 -81.08 24.55
CA LEU A 12 28.00 -79.87 23.70
C LEU A 12 27.59 -80.42 22.28
N MET A 13 27.47 -79.80 21.08
CA MET A 13 27.55 -78.50 20.35
C MET A 13 26.77 -78.77 19.00
N VAL A 14 26.51 -77.95 17.95
CA VAL A 14 26.94 -76.64 17.39
C VAL A 14 25.73 -75.90 16.75
N LEU A 15 25.97 -74.66 16.32
CA LEU A 15 25.11 -73.63 15.71
C LEU A 15 24.85 -73.80 14.18
N SER A 16 23.85 -73.19 13.52
CA SER A 16 22.84 -72.20 13.99
C SER A 16 21.47 -72.29 13.28
N THR A 17 20.38 -72.04 14.02
CA THR A 17 18.96 -71.85 13.57
C THR A 17 18.65 -70.35 13.32
N THR A 18 17.57 -69.84 12.67
CA THR A 18 16.29 -70.30 12.05
C THR A 18 14.95 -70.25 12.83
N PHE A 19 14.03 -69.36 12.36
CA PHE A 19 12.54 -69.42 12.36
C PHE A 19 11.64 -69.11 13.61
N LEU A 20 10.64 -68.22 13.38
CA LEU A 20 9.24 -68.10 13.87
C LEU A 20 8.80 -67.91 15.36
N LEU A 21 8.00 -66.84 15.53
CA LEU A 21 6.76 -66.63 16.32
C LEU A 21 6.63 -66.79 17.87
N SER A 22 6.48 -65.63 18.53
CA SER A 22 5.40 -65.23 19.50
C SER A 22 5.03 -66.09 20.73
N MET A 23 5.44 -65.63 21.92
CA MET A 23 4.54 -65.36 23.07
C MET A 23 5.20 -64.42 24.10
N CYS A 24 4.43 -63.81 25.01
CA CYS A 24 4.92 -62.81 25.99
C CYS A 24 5.03 -63.34 27.43
N ILE A 25 6.02 -62.86 28.20
CA ILE A 25 5.91 -62.28 29.57
C ILE A 25 7.32 -61.87 30.09
N CYS A 26 7.36 -60.87 30.99
CA CYS A 26 8.57 -60.12 31.38
C CYS A 26 9.40 -60.74 32.52
N THR A 27 10.71 -60.41 32.58
CA THR A 27 11.50 -59.91 33.75
C THR A 27 13.01 -59.92 33.43
N GLY A 28 13.88 -59.17 34.13
CA GLY A 28 15.24 -59.73 34.36
C GLY A 28 16.49 -58.85 34.51
N ASN A 29 16.56 -57.60 34.03
CA ASN A 29 17.50 -56.56 34.49
C ASN A 29 19.05 -56.63 34.19
N ILE A 30 19.66 -55.43 34.13
CA ILE A 30 21.10 -55.06 34.37
C ILE A 30 22.09 -54.87 33.18
N THR A 31 22.06 -53.63 32.66
CA THR A 31 23.18 -52.73 32.26
C THR A 31 24.25 -53.10 31.24
N ALA A 32 24.23 -52.36 30.11
CA ALA A 32 25.37 -51.60 29.60
C ALA A 32 24.87 -50.22 29.10
N ASN A 33 25.67 -49.15 29.23
CA ASN A 33 25.21 -47.78 28.99
C ASN A 33 24.93 -47.45 27.51
N SER A 34 23.68 -47.11 27.21
CA SER A 34 23.34 -46.04 26.26
C SER A 34 22.17 -45.25 26.84
N THR A 35 22.41 -44.01 27.29
CA THR A 35 21.34 -43.11 27.73
C THR A 35 20.63 -42.56 26.51
N ASP A 36 19.75 -43.37 25.94
CA ASP A 36 18.88 -42.94 24.85
C ASP A 36 17.90 -41.91 25.41
N ARG A 37 18.10 -40.65 25.03
CA ARG A 37 17.18 -39.58 25.39
C ARG A 37 15.95 -39.72 24.49
N MET A 38 14.83 -40.15 25.07
CA MET A 38 13.53 -39.80 24.50
C MET A 38 13.48 -38.28 24.40
N ASP A 39 13.61 -37.75 23.19
CA ASP A 39 13.67 -36.31 22.97
C ASP A 39 12.33 -35.69 23.38
N ASP A 40 12.39 -34.72 24.28
CA ASP A 40 11.20 -34.01 24.74
C ASP A 40 10.78 -32.99 23.68
N PHE A 41 9.58 -33.17 23.14
CA PHE A 41 8.94 -32.30 22.15
C PHE A 41 7.89 -31.36 22.76
N SER A 42 7.63 -31.44 24.07
CA SER A 42 6.59 -30.62 24.73
C SER A 42 6.91 -29.13 24.82
N ASP A 43 8.14 -28.72 24.52
CA ASP A 43 8.57 -27.32 24.43
C ASP A 43 8.45 -26.71 23.01
N ILE A 44 7.89 -27.46 22.06
CA ILE A 44 7.58 -26.98 20.71
C ILE A 44 6.21 -26.28 20.71
N GLU A 45 6.23 -24.98 20.41
CA GLU A 45 5.02 -24.16 20.28
C GLU A 45 4.59 -24.02 18.80
N SER A 46 5.52 -24.24 17.88
CA SER A 46 5.33 -24.13 16.43
C SER A 46 4.59 -25.36 15.89
N ARG A 47 3.58 -25.19 15.03
CA ARG A 47 2.75 -26.29 14.49
C ARG A 47 3.10 -26.59 13.03
N PHE A 48 2.98 -27.85 12.62
CA PHE A 48 3.39 -28.33 11.29
C PHE A 48 2.18 -28.91 10.55
N ALA A 49 1.52 -28.10 9.73
CA ALA A 49 0.32 -28.51 9.01
C ALA A 49 0.69 -29.03 7.61
N LEU A 50 0.20 -30.22 7.24
CA LEU A 50 0.33 -30.76 5.89
C LEU A 50 -0.89 -30.33 5.06
N ARG A 51 -0.67 -29.53 4.01
CA ARG A 51 -1.73 -28.99 3.14
C ARG A 51 -1.98 -29.93 1.97
N SER A 52 -3.22 -30.04 1.52
CA SER A 52 -3.60 -30.75 0.29
C SER A 52 -3.63 -29.79 -0.92
N ASN A 53 -3.82 -30.34 -2.12
CA ASN A 53 -4.10 -29.56 -3.33
C ASN A 53 -5.58 -29.11 -3.39
N ASP A 54 -6.49 -29.89 -2.80
CA ASP A 54 -7.94 -29.64 -2.87
C ASP A 54 -8.39 -28.56 -1.86
N GLU A 55 -7.72 -28.47 -0.71
CA GLU A 55 -8.02 -27.53 0.37
C GLU A 55 -6.74 -26.75 0.78
N PRO A 56 -6.17 -25.92 -0.12
CA PRO A 56 -4.87 -25.28 0.08
C PRO A 56 -4.91 -24.10 1.07
N ASP A 57 -6.10 -23.61 1.47
CA ASP A 57 -6.28 -22.49 2.41
C ASP A 57 -6.32 -22.94 3.88
N ASP A 58 -6.80 -24.13 4.22
CA ASP A 58 -7.04 -24.59 5.60
C ASP A 58 -5.94 -25.49 6.21
N ASP A 59 -5.65 -25.33 7.50
CA ASP A 59 -4.78 -26.23 8.28
C ASP A 59 -5.58 -27.45 8.81
N LEU A 60 -5.91 -28.39 7.92
CA LEU A 60 -6.79 -29.51 8.26
C LEU A 60 -6.09 -30.69 8.96
N CYS A 61 -4.81 -30.94 8.69
CA CYS A 61 -4.04 -32.00 9.32
C CYS A 61 -2.67 -31.53 9.80
N TYR A 62 -2.32 -31.90 11.04
CA TYR A 62 -1.08 -31.49 11.71
C TYR A 62 -0.23 -32.72 12.02
N ILE A 63 1.03 -32.72 11.60
CA ILE A 63 2.01 -33.72 12.03
C ILE A 63 2.60 -33.25 13.36
N ILE A 64 2.41 -34.03 14.42
CA ILE A 64 2.81 -33.67 15.79
C ILE A 64 4.13 -34.38 16.13
N PRO A 65 5.21 -33.64 16.45
CA PRO A 65 6.49 -34.23 16.84
C PRO A 65 6.33 -35.17 18.05
N GLY A 66 6.96 -36.34 17.99
CA GLY A 66 6.79 -37.40 18.99
C GLY A 66 5.52 -38.23 18.87
N GLN A 67 4.68 -38.02 17.84
CA GLN A 67 3.48 -38.83 17.58
C GLN A 67 3.46 -39.39 16.14
N PRO A 68 4.18 -40.50 15.86
CA PRO A 68 4.34 -41.03 14.49
C PRO A 68 3.03 -41.41 13.78
N GLN A 69 1.95 -41.70 14.52
CA GLN A 69 0.63 -41.96 13.95
C GLN A 69 0.14 -40.79 13.07
N THR A 70 0.40 -39.55 13.49
CA THR A 70 -0.04 -38.33 12.78
C THR A 70 0.57 -38.20 11.38
N ILE A 71 1.75 -38.79 11.14
CA ILE A 71 2.38 -38.86 9.82
C ILE A 71 1.50 -39.67 8.85
N VAL A 72 0.97 -40.80 9.33
CA VAL A 72 0.14 -41.74 8.55
C VAL A 72 -1.27 -41.18 8.38
N GLU A 73 -1.84 -40.59 9.45
CA GLU A 73 -3.15 -39.94 9.44
C GLU A 73 -3.21 -38.77 8.45
N CYS A 74 -2.16 -37.95 8.36
CA CYS A 74 -2.05 -36.89 7.34
C CYS A 74 -1.62 -37.38 5.95
N HIS A 75 -1.41 -38.69 5.77
CA HIS A 75 -1.00 -39.31 4.49
C HIS A 75 0.33 -38.77 3.91
N PHE A 76 1.29 -38.42 4.78
CA PHE A 76 2.62 -37.96 4.36
C PHE A 76 3.36 -39.05 3.58
N ASN A 77 3.95 -38.68 2.43
CA ASN A 77 4.62 -39.61 1.52
C ASN A 77 6.16 -39.54 1.66
N PRO A 78 6.82 -40.57 2.23
CA PRO A 78 8.28 -40.55 2.41
C PRO A 78 9.08 -40.70 1.10
N ASP A 79 8.45 -41.16 0.02
CA ASP A 79 9.13 -41.35 -1.27
C ASP A 79 9.32 -40.03 -2.04
N THR A 80 8.50 -39.03 -1.80
CA THR A 80 8.47 -37.79 -2.59
C THR A 80 9.19 -36.62 -1.90
N LYS A 81 9.33 -35.49 -2.61
CA LYS A 81 9.96 -34.26 -2.09
C LYS A 81 9.08 -33.62 -1.00
N THR A 82 9.69 -32.93 -0.04
CA THR A 82 8.98 -32.19 1.00
C THR A 82 9.39 -30.73 1.01
N PHE A 83 8.42 -29.86 0.79
CA PHE A 83 8.53 -28.42 0.92
C PHE A 83 8.07 -28.00 2.30
N ILE A 84 8.86 -27.17 2.98
CA ILE A 84 8.51 -26.60 4.29
C ILE A 84 8.41 -25.08 4.12
N VAL A 85 7.19 -24.56 4.08
CA VAL A 85 6.85 -23.15 3.90
C VAL A 85 6.80 -22.46 5.26
N ILE A 86 7.58 -21.39 5.43
CA ILE A 86 7.72 -20.67 6.69
C ILE A 86 7.39 -19.19 6.49
N HIS A 87 6.30 -18.74 7.11
CA HIS A 87 5.80 -17.37 6.97
C HIS A 87 6.65 -16.32 7.71
N GLY A 88 6.41 -15.05 7.38
CA GLY A 88 7.10 -13.90 7.94
C GLY A 88 6.40 -13.27 9.17
N TRP A 89 6.77 -12.03 9.45
CA TRP A 89 6.10 -11.19 10.44
C TRP A 89 4.68 -10.83 9.99
N THR A 90 3.70 -10.93 10.89
CA THR A 90 2.30 -10.55 10.65
C THR A 90 1.83 -9.58 11.74
N VAL A 91 0.81 -8.76 11.45
CA VAL A 91 0.15 -7.89 12.44
C VAL A 91 -1.16 -8.52 12.92
N THR A 92 -1.82 -9.29 12.05
CA THR A 92 -3.16 -9.84 12.27
C THR A 92 -3.16 -11.14 13.06
N GLY A 93 -2.00 -11.80 13.21
CA GLY A 93 -1.94 -13.16 13.78
C GLY A 93 -2.53 -14.23 12.86
N MET A 94 -2.74 -13.89 11.58
CA MET A 94 -3.24 -14.78 10.54
C MET A 94 -2.23 -14.87 9.38
N TYR A 95 -2.32 -15.94 8.59
CA TYR A 95 -1.58 -16.08 7.35
C TYR A 95 -1.95 -14.98 6.33
N GLU A 96 -1.02 -14.73 5.42
CA GLU A 96 -1.20 -13.81 4.29
C GLU A 96 -1.62 -14.60 3.04
N SER A 97 -2.37 -13.95 2.14
CA SER A 97 -2.98 -14.60 0.97
C SER A 97 -2.01 -15.18 -0.07
N TRP A 98 -0.70 -15.12 0.16
CA TRP A 98 0.31 -15.77 -0.68
C TRP A 98 0.59 -17.22 -0.25
N VAL A 99 0.25 -17.62 0.98
CA VAL A 99 0.58 -18.95 1.52
C VAL A 99 -0.09 -20.04 0.68
N SER A 100 -1.42 -20.00 0.55
CA SER A 100 -2.17 -20.96 -0.27
C SER A 100 -1.80 -20.85 -1.76
N LYS A 101 -1.59 -19.64 -2.30
CA LYS A 101 -1.10 -19.45 -3.68
C LYS A 101 0.25 -20.12 -3.94
N LEU A 102 1.14 -20.15 -2.94
CA LEU A 102 2.41 -20.87 -3.03
C LEU A 102 2.21 -22.38 -2.89
N VAL A 103 1.33 -22.84 -1.99
CA VAL A 103 0.94 -24.27 -1.86
C VAL A 103 0.39 -24.81 -3.19
N THR A 104 -0.60 -24.13 -3.79
CA THR A 104 -1.16 -24.50 -5.10
C THR A 104 -0.09 -24.51 -6.18
N ALA A 105 0.75 -23.47 -6.29
CA ALA A 105 1.82 -23.42 -7.30
C ALA A 105 2.91 -24.50 -7.10
N LEU A 106 3.12 -24.99 -5.89
CA LEU A 106 4.00 -26.13 -5.62
C LEU A 106 3.35 -27.44 -6.08
N TYR A 107 2.06 -27.66 -5.79
CA TYR A 107 1.32 -28.82 -6.27
C TYR A 107 1.14 -28.83 -7.80
N GLU A 108 0.88 -27.70 -8.44
CA GLU A 108 0.88 -27.58 -9.92
C GLU A 108 2.23 -28.01 -10.53
N ARG A 109 3.34 -27.76 -9.81
CA ARG A 109 4.70 -28.01 -10.34
C ARG A 109 5.28 -29.37 -10.00
N GLU A 110 4.90 -29.94 -8.86
CA GLU A 110 5.34 -31.23 -8.30
C GLU A 110 4.14 -31.93 -7.62
N PRO A 111 3.17 -32.49 -8.38
CA PRO A 111 1.86 -32.91 -7.84
C PRO A 111 1.86 -34.01 -6.76
N SER A 112 3.00 -34.66 -6.52
CA SER A 112 3.16 -35.71 -5.51
C SER A 112 4.02 -35.28 -4.31
N ALA A 113 4.48 -34.03 -4.25
CA ALA A 113 5.30 -33.53 -3.14
C ALA A 113 4.46 -33.28 -1.88
N ASN A 114 5.07 -33.42 -0.69
CA ASN A 114 4.44 -32.99 0.55
C ASN A 114 4.66 -31.48 0.74
N VAL A 115 3.60 -30.71 1.02
CA VAL A 115 3.71 -29.27 1.32
C VAL A 115 3.30 -28.99 2.76
N LEU A 116 4.31 -28.84 3.63
CA LEU A 116 4.14 -28.48 5.03
C LEU A 116 4.18 -26.96 5.21
N VAL A 117 3.23 -26.41 5.97
CA VAL A 117 3.22 -25.02 6.43
C VAL A 117 3.59 -25.00 7.92
N VAL A 118 4.55 -24.16 8.29
CA VAL A 118 4.95 -23.94 9.68
C VAL A 118 4.18 -22.75 10.25
N ASP A 119 3.24 -23.04 11.15
CA ASP A 119 2.57 -22.05 11.98
C ASP A 119 3.48 -21.63 13.14
N TRP A 120 3.81 -20.34 13.18
CA TRP A 120 4.37 -19.70 14.36
C TRP A 120 3.68 -18.34 14.62
N LEU A 121 2.41 -18.19 14.21
CA LEU A 121 1.65 -16.94 14.17
C LEU A 121 1.62 -16.21 15.52
N VAL A 122 1.50 -16.94 16.64
CA VAL A 122 1.53 -16.40 18.01
C VAL A 122 2.84 -15.65 18.32
N ARG A 123 3.98 -16.22 17.92
CA ARG A 123 5.32 -15.62 18.05
C ARG A 123 5.58 -14.57 16.97
N ALA A 124 4.98 -14.71 15.78
CA ALA A 124 5.13 -13.77 14.68
C ALA A 124 4.39 -12.45 14.91
N GLN A 125 3.18 -12.48 15.51
CA GLN A 125 2.31 -11.31 15.72
C GLN A 125 2.90 -10.25 16.67
N GLN A 126 3.96 -10.58 17.40
CA GLN A 126 4.54 -9.73 18.42
C GLN A 126 5.19 -8.45 17.83
N HIS A 127 5.56 -7.52 18.70
CA HIS A 127 6.33 -6.34 18.30
C HIS A 127 7.62 -6.77 17.59
N TYR A 128 7.91 -6.17 16.41
CA TYR A 128 8.86 -6.74 15.44
C TYR A 128 10.21 -7.23 16.01
N PRO A 129 10.94 -6.48 16.88
CA PRO A 129 12.19 -6.98 17.48
C PRO A 129 12.02 -8.25 18.33
N THR A 130 10.86 -8.42 18.96
CA THR A 130 10.49 -9.62 19.73
C THR A 130 10.24 -10.80 18.78
N SER A 131 9.45 -10.61 17.72
CA SER A 131 9.25 -11.64 16.68
C SER A 131 10.56 -12.03 15.99
N ALA A 132 11.44 -11.05 15.76
CA ALA A 132 12.78 -11.27 15.23
C ALA A 132 13.64 -12.12 16.18
N ALA A 133 13.60 -11.87 17.49
CA ALA A 133 14.27 -12.72 18.48
C ALA A 133 13.69 -14.14 18.52
N TYR A 134 12.37 -14.30 18.38
CA TYR A 134 11.71 -15.60 18.34
C TYR A 134 12.07 -16.47 17.13
N THR A 135 12.65 -15.90 16.06
CA THR A 135 13.17 -16.72 14.94
C THR A 135 14.16 -17.80 15.39
N LYS A 136 14.90 -17.57 16.48
CA LYS A 136 15.79 -18.58 17.08
C LYS A 136 15.05 -19.75 17.74
N LEU A 137 13.90 -19.49 18.38
CA LEU A 137 13.08 -20.55 18.96
C LEU A 137 12.36 -21.34 17.88
N VAL A 138 11.74 -20.67 16.91
CA VAL A 138 11.03 -21.33 15.80
C VAL A 138 12.01 -22.12 14.92
N GLY A 139 13.22 -21.59 14.64
CA GLY A 139 14.24 -22.33 13.89
C GLY A 139 14.67 -23.62 14.59
N ARG A 140 14.81 -23.57 15.92
CA ARG A 140 15.07 -24.75 16.77
C ARG A 140 13.90 -25.73 16.77
N ASP A 141 12.65 -25.26 16.83
CA ASP A 141 11.44 -26.09 16.79
C ASP A 141 11.33 -26.82 15.43
N VAL A 142 11.56 -26.11 14.31
CA VAL A 142 11.63 -26.70 12.96
C VAL A 142 12.77 -27.71 12.85
N ALA A 143 13.96 -27.41 13.38
CA ALA A 143 15.07 -28.35 13.40
C ALA A 143 14.76 -29.62 14.20
N LYS A 144 14.13 -29.51 15.38
CA LYS A 144 13.64 -30.67 16.15
C LYS A 144 12.68 -31.51 15.32
N PHE A 145 11.66 -30.91 14.72
CA PHE A 145 10.67 -31.61 13.90
C PHE A 145 11.32 -32.35 12.71
N VAL A 146 12.24 -31.71 11.98
CA VAL A 146 12.91 -32.34 10.83
C VAL A 146 13.88 -33.44 11.29
N ASN A 147 14.63 -33.24 12.39
CA ASN A 147 15.52 -34.25 12.99
C ASN A 147 14.76 -35.47 13.52
N TRP A 148 13.49 -35.30 13.90
CA TRP A 148 12.56 -36.35 14.32
C TRP A 148 11.95 -37.07 13.12
N LEU A 149 11.39 -36.34 12.15
CA LEU A 149 10.81 -36.88 10.92
C LEU A 149 11.83 -37.73 10.13
N GLN A 150 13.11 -37.33 10.12
CA GLN A 150 14.19 -38.13 9.54
C GLN A 150 14.49 -39.39 10.35
N ALA A 151 14.38 -39.36 11.68
CA ALA A 151 14.65 -40.51 12.53
C ALA A 151 13.53 -41.57 12.49
N GLU A 152 12.26 -41.15 12.39
CA GLU A 152 11.10 -42.06 12.33
C GLU A 152 10.92 -42.71 10.94
N LEU A 153 11.29 -42.01 9.86
CA LEU A 153 11.00 -42.43 8.47
C LEU A 153 12.25 -42.71 7.61
N GLU A 154 13.45 -42.64 8.19
CA GLU A 154 14.74 -42.61 7.47
C GLU A 154 14.79 -41.55 6.33
N TYR A 155 13.99 -40.48 6.44
CA TYR A 155 13.67 -39.58 5.33
C TYR A 155 14.90 -38.82 4.79
N PRO A 156 15.27 -38.95 3.50
CA PRO A 156 16.52 -38.38 3.01
C PRO A 156 16.54 -36.85 2.99
N TRP A 157 17.59 -36.27 3.61
CA TRP A 157 17.89 -34.82 3.61
C TRP A 157 17.92 -34.18 2.21
N GLU A 158 18.23 -34.98 1.19
CA GLU A 158 18.23 -34.58 -0.23
C GLU A 158 16.83 -34.27 -0.77
N LYS A 159 15.75 -34.71 -0.12
CA LYS A 159 14.36 -34.44 -0.54
C LYS A 159 13.76 -33.17 0.09
N LEU A 160 14.42 -32.56 1.08
CA LEU A 160 13.94 -31.39 1.83
C LEU A 160 14.28 -30.05 1.16
N HIS A 161 13.29 -29.17 1.02
CA HIS A 161 13.47 -27.77 0.58
C HIS A 161 12.69 -26.81 1.51
N LEU A 162 13.41 -25.98 2.26
CA LEU A 162 12.81 -24.95 3.12
C LEU A 162 12.56 -23.66 2.31
N LEU A 163 11.37 -23.09 2.44
CA LEU A 163 10.88 -21.91 1.72
C LEU A 163 10.50 -20.83 2.75
N GLY A 164 11.44 -19.93 3.06
CA GLY A 164 11.26 -18.94 4.13
C GLY A 164 11.06 -17.52 3.59
N TYR A 165 10.00 -16.83 4.02
CA TYR A 165 9.71 -15.44 3.66
C TYR A 165 9.96 -14.48 4.82
N SER A 166 10.62 -13.34 4.55
CA SER A 166 10.87 -12.29 5.54
C SER A 166 11.59 -12.84 6.78
N LEU A 167 11.02 -12.76 7.99
CA LEU A 167 11.55 -13.42 9.20
C LEU A 167 11.69 -14.96 9.04
N GLY A 168 10.77 -15.59 8.30
CA GLY A 168 10.78 -17.03 8.01
C GLY A 168 12.01 -17.49 7.23
N ALA A 169 12.68 -16.59 6.49
CA ALA A 169 13.96 -16.89 5.84
C ALA A 169 15.09 -17.12 6.86
N HIS A 170 15.06 -16.43 8.00
CA HIS A 170 16.02 -16.63 9.08
C HIS A 170 15.67 -17.83 9.95
N VAL A 171 14.37 -18.09 10.16
CA VAL A 171 13.89 -19.36 10.74
C VAL A 171 14.41 -20.55 9.92
N ALA A 172 14.31 -20.51 8.58
CA ALA A 172 14.82 -21.56 7.70
C ALA A 172 16.34 -21.74 7.79
N GLY A 173 17.11 -20.65 7.86
CA GLY A 173 18.56 -20.69 8.05
C GLY A 173 18.96 -21.30 9.39
N ILE A 174 18.40 -20.79 10.49
CA ILE A 174 18.63 -21.30 11.85
C ILE A 174 18.19 -22.77 11.97
N ALA A 175 17.13 -23.19 11.27
CA ALA A 175 16.73 -24.58 11.23
C ALA A 175 17.77 -25.47 10.52
N GLY A 176 18.23 -25.09 9.32
CA GLY A 176 19.25 -25.83 8.57
C GLY A 176 20.64 -25.86 9.22
N LEU A 177 20.94 -24.89 10.09
CA LEU A 177 22.12 -24.87 10.96
C LEU A 177 22.02 -25.85 12.15
N LEU A 178 20.80 -26.24 12.55
CA LEU A 178 20.50 -27.08 13.71
C LEU A 178 20.01 -28.50 13.35
N THR A 179 19.87 -28.83 12.06
CA THR A 179 19.63 -30.20 11.61
C THR A 179 20.89 -31.06 11.66
N LYS A 180 20.73 -32.37 11.89
CA LYS A 180 21.85 -33.34 12.01
C LYS A 180 22.75 -33.36 10.77
N ASP A 181 22.14 -33.24 9.58
CA ASP A 181 22.82 -33.02 8.30
C ASP A 181 22.27 -31.76 7.60
N LYS A 182 22.92 -31.33 6.52
CA LYS A 182 22.47 -30.18 5.72
C LYS A 182 21.31 -30.55 4.79
N VAL A 183 20.18 -29.84 4.92
CA VAL A 183 19.04 -29.91 3.99
C VAL A 183 19.45 -29.57 2.54
N ASN A 184 18.75 -30.12 1.54
CA ASN A 184 19.13 -29.92 0.13
C ASN A 184 19.10 -28.46 -0.31
N ARG A 185 18.07 -27.71 0.09
CA ARG A 185 17.88 -26.31 -0.33
C ARG A 185 17.16 -25.47 0.71
N ILE A 186 17.61 -24.24 0.88
CA ILE A 186 16.83 -23.14 1.47
C ILE A 186 16.65 -22.07 0.38
N THR A 187 15.43 -21.55 0.23
CA THR A 187 15.20 -20.34 -0.57
C THR A 187 14.70 -19.21 0.34
N GLY A 188 15.44 -18.10 0.35
CA GLY A 188 15.10 -16.90 1.10
C GLY A 188 14.30 -15.91 0.25
N LEU A 189 13.03 -15.72 0.57
CA LEU A 189 12.13 -14.80 -0.11
C LEU A 189 12.14 -13.45 0.65
N ASP A 190 12.87 -12.48 0.09
CA ASP A 190 13.23 -11.17 0.67
C ASP A 190 13.48 -11.20 2.19
N PRO A 191 14.57 -11.87 2.65
CA PRO A 191 14.86 -12.03 4.07
C PRO A 191 14.91 -10.68 4.80
N ALA A 192 14.45 -10.63 6.05
CA ALA A 192 14.27 -9.37 6.76
C ALA A 192 15.60 -8.62 7.02
N GLY A 193 15.61 -7.31 6.82
CA GLY A 193 16.78 -6.45 7.08
C GLY A 193 16.98 -6.08 8.56
N PRO A 194 15.97 -5.49 9.24
CA PRO A 194 16.17 -4.92 10.57
C PRO A 194 16.43 -6.02 11.62
N SER A 195 17.42 -5.80 12.48
CA SER A 195 18.03 -6.79 13.41
C SER A 195 18.93 -7.85 12.77
N PHE A 196 18.90 -8.07 11.44
CA PHE A 196 19.64 -9.16 10.79
C PHE A 196 20.79 -8.70 9.88
N GLU A 197 20.73 -7.48 9.32
CA GLU A 197 21.75 -6.91 8.40
C GLU A 197 23.20 -6.98 8.94
N TYR A 198 23.39 -6.82 10.26
CA TYR A 198 24.71 -6.89 10.91
C TYR A 198 24.88 -8.09 11.86
N ALA A 199 23.86 -8.94 12.03
CA ALA A 199 23.96 -10.10 12.90
C ALA A 199 24.83 -11.20 12.27
N ASP A 200 25.31 -12.12 13.12
CA ASP A 200 26.21 -13.20 12.71
C ASP A 200 25.50 -14.30 11.90
N ALA A 201 26.30 -15.20 11.31
CA ALA A 201 25.83 -16.35 10.55
C ALA A 201 25.16 -17.45 11.41
N GLN A 202 25.11 -17.30 12.74
CA GLN A 202 24.36 -18.20 13.65
C GLN A 202 22.97 -17.65 14.00
N SER A 203 22.71 -16.39 13.62
CA SER A 203 21.50 -15.63 13.94
C SER A 203 20.76 -15.14 12.69
N THR A 204 21.25 -15.48 11.49
CA THR A 204 20.78 -15.01 10.19
C THR A 204 20.78 -16.16 9.19
N LEU A 205 20.17 -15.95 8.02
CA LEU A 205 20.37 -16.86 6.90
C LEU A 205 21.81 -16.74 6.39
N SER A 206 22.43 -17.87 6.10
CA SER A 206 23.83 -18.00 5.67
C SER A 206 23.96 -19.05 4.56
N PRO A 207 24.97 -18.96 3.66
CA PRO A 207 25.21 -20.00 2.66
C PRO A 207 25.55 -21.36 3.29
N ASP A 208 25.99 -21.39 4.55
CA ASP A 208 26.33 -22.62 5.25
C ASP A 208 25.13 -23.41 5.78
N ASP A 209 23.92 -22.85 5.79
CA ASP A 209 22.75 -23.48 6.42
C ASP A 209 22.16 -24.66 5.61
N ALA A 210 22.61 -24.86 4.36
CA ALA A 210 22.10 -25.91 3.48
C ALA A 210 23.13 -26.35 2.42
N LEU A 211 22.81 -27.42 1.69
CA LEU A 211 23.55 -27.82 0.49
C LEU A 211 23.37 -26.83 -0.67
N PHE A 212 22.33 -25.99 -0.67
CA PHE A 212 22.20 -24.84 -1.56
C PHE A 212 21.31 -23.77 -0.94
N VAL A 213 21.67 -22.50 -1.15
CA VAL A 213 20.91 -21.35 -0.64
C VAL A 213 20.77 -20.32 -1.75
N ASP A 214 19.55 -20.01 -2.16
CA ASP A 214 19.24 -18.96 -3.12
C ASP A 214 18.29 -17.91 -2.55
N VAL A 215 18.50 -16.65 -2.91
CA VAL A 215 17.85 -15.51 -2.24
C VAL A 215 17.28 -14.53 -3.25
N LEU A 216 16.06 -14.07 -3.02
CA LEU A 216 15.35 -13.07 -3.82
C LEU A 216 15.20 -11.77 -3.03
N HIS A 217 16.12 -10.84 -3.22
CA HIS A 217 16.11 -9.51 -2.59
C HIS A 217 15.24 -8.54 -3.41
N THR A 218 14.11 -8.10 -2.87
CA THR A 218 13.13 -7.28 -3.60
C THR A 218 12.72 -5.96 -2.92
N ASN A 219 12.96 -5.78 -1.61
CA ASN A 219 12.64 -4.54 -0.88
C ASN A 219 13.84 -3.96 -0.08
N THR A 220 15.02 -3.92 -0.68
CA THR A 220 16.28 -3.44 -0.04
C THR A 220 16.42 -1.91 0.01
N ARG A 221 15.33 -1.14 0.04
CA ARG A 221 15.35 0.33 -0.02
C ARG A 221 15.51 0.96 1.37
N GLY A 222 16.65 1.59 1.61
CA GLY A 222 16.92 2.38 2.81
C GLY A 222 18.42 2.51 3.08
N SER A 223 18.79 3.11 4.21
CA SER A 223 20.05 2.76 4.87
C SER A 223 19.99 1.29 5.34
N PRO A 224 21.12 0.59 5.53
CA PRO A 224 21.12 -0.84 5.88
C PRO A 224 20.26 -1.15 7.12
N ASP A 225 20.34 -0.32 8.16
CA ASP A 225 19.54 -0.39 9.39
C ASP A 225 18.03 -0.14 9.23
N ARG A 226 17.55 0.16 8.01
CA ARG A 226 16.18 0.67 7.76
C ARG A 226 15.51 0.14 6.48
N SER A 227 16.16 -0.71 5.70
CA SER A 227 15.48 -1.44 4.61
C SER A 227 14.67 -2.60 5.17
N ILE A 228 13.53 -2.90 4.56
CA ILE A 228 12.64 -3.98 4.99
C ILE A 228 13.25 -5.35 4.65
N GLY A 229 13.74 -5.50 3.41
CA GLY A 229 14.59 -6.62 3.01
C GLY A 229 16.07 -6.35 3.29
N ILE A 230 16.82 -7.41 3.57
CA ILE A 230 18.27 -7.38 3.83
C ILE A 230 19.04 -7.00 2.56
N GLN A 231 20.05 -6.12 2.69
CA GLN A 231 20.84 -5.61 1.57
C GLN A 231 22.05 -6.50 1.27
N ARG A 232 22.74 -6.98 2.31
CA ARG A 232 23.87 -7.91 2.16
C ARG A 232 23.40 -9.24 1.54
N PRO A 233 24.24 -9.87 0.68
CA PRO A 233 23.98 -11.22 0.22
C PRO A 233 24.08 -12.21 1.39
N VAL A 234 23.21 -13.21 1.39
CA VAL A 234 23.11 -14.27 2.41
C VAL A 234 23.03 -15.68 1.81
N GLY A 235 23.01 -15.82 0.48
CA GLY A 235 22.99 -17.09 -0.23
C GLY A 235 24.29 -17.44 -0.97
N HIS A 236 24.26 -18.61 -1.62
CA HIS A 236 25.21 -18.95 -2.66
C HIS A 236 24.99 -18.08 -3.92
N ILE A 237 23.72 -17.81 -4.23
CA ILE A 237 23.27 -16.94 -5.32
C ILE A 237 22.21 -15.98 -4.78
N ASP A 238 22.41 -14.69 -5.03
CA ASP A 238 21.59 -13.62 -4.49
C ASP A 238 21.06 -12.79 -5.66
N PHE A 239 19.78 -12.96 -5.97
CA PHE A 239 19.10 -12.24 -7.02
C PHE A 239 18.54 -10.93 -6.49
N TYR A 240 18.76 -9.84 -7.21
CA TYR A 240 18.24 -8.51 -6.92
C TYR A 240 17.34 -8.03 -8.08
N PRO A 241 16.10 -8.57 -8.24
CA PRO A 241 15.14 -8.11 -9.23
C PRO A 241 14.98 -6.59 -9.25
N ASN A 242 15.05 -6.02 -10.44
CA ASN A 242 15.01 -4.58 -10.73
C ASN A 242 16.11 -3.71 -10.12
N GLY A 243 17.07 -4.32 -9.42
CA GLY A 243 18.09 -3.65 -8.60
C GLY A 243 17.88 -3.84 -7.09
N GLY A 244 16.92 -4.68 -6.70
CA GLY A 244 16.64 -5.13 -5.32
C GLY A 244 15.90 -4.14 -4.44
N THR A 245 15.95 -2.84 -4.75
CA THR A 245 15.37 -1.81 -3.89
C THR A 245 13.85 -1.69 -3.97
N PHE A 246 13.25 -1.88 -5.15
CA PHE A 246 11.82 -1.64 -5.37
C PHE A 246 11.36 -2.29 -6.67
N GLN A 247 10.10 -2.67 -6.76
CA GLN A 247 9.58 -3.51 -7.85
C GLN A 247 8.52 -2.79 -8.70
N PRO A 248 8.52 -2.99 -10.04
CA PRO A 248 7.47 -2.48 -10.92
C PRO A 248 6.07 -2.87 -10.45
N GLY A 249 5.09 -1.99 -10.68
CA GLY A 249 3.70 -2.14 -10.23
C GLY A 249 3.42 -1.67 -8.81
N CYS A 250 4.43 -1.64 -7.93
CA CYS A 250 4.24 -1.22 -6.54
C CYS A 250 4.29 0.30 -6.32
N ASP A 251 4.70 1.08 -7.33
CA ASP A 251 4.81 2.54 -7.21
C ASP A 251 3.46 3.18 -6.87
N LEU A 252 3.49 4.25 -6.07
CA LEU A 252 2.31 4.85 -5.43
C LEU A 252 1.16 5.16 -6.41
N GLN A 253 1.48 5.43 -7.67
CA GLN A 253 0.51 5.79 -8.71
C GLN A 253 -0.22 4.56 -9.32
N ASN A 254 0.44 3.41 -9.49
CA ASN A 254 -0.22 2.15 -9.86
C ASN A 254 -0.93 1.53 -8.65
N THR A 255 -0.33 1.66 -7.46
CA THR A 255 -0.95 1.36 -6.17
C THR A 255 -2.28 2.12 -5.98
N MET A 256 -2.35 3.39 -6.37
CA MET A 256 -3.60 4.16 -6.33
C MET A 256 -4.64 3.69 -7.37
N MET A 257 -4.20 3.13 -8.51
CA MET A 257 -5.11 2.47 -9.45
C MET A 257 -5.70 1.19 -8.84
N MET A 258 -4.88 0.34 -8.19
CA MET A 258 -5.41 -0.83 -7.48
C MET A 258 -6.41 -0.45 -6.39
N VAL A 259 -6.09 0.53 -5.54
CA VAL A 259 -7.01 1.04 -4.50
C VAL A 259 -8.34 1.53 -5.10
N ALA A 260 -8.32 2.18 -6.26
CA ALA A 260 -9.53 2.61 -6.97
C ALA A 260 -10.36 1.44 -7.54
N THR A 261 -9.76 0.26 -7.75
CA THR A 261 -10.44 -0.93 -8.30
C THR A 261 -10.80 -2.01 -7.27
N THR A 262 -10.12 -2.08 -6.12
CA THR A 262 -10.31 -3.15 -5.11
C THR A 262 -10.58 -2.62 -3.69
N GLY A 263 -10.67 -1.30 -3.50
CA GLY A 263 -10.91 -0.66 -2.22
C GLY A 263 -9.70 -0.64 -1.27
N LEU A 264 -9.86 -0.07 -0.08
CA LEU A 264 -8.81 0.09 0.95
C LEU A 264 -8.35 -1.22 1.62
N ARG A 265 -8.74 -2.37 1.09
CA ARG A 265 -8.61 -3.68 1.73
C ARG A 265 -7.18 -4.14 1.99
N ASN A 266 -6.19 -3.59 1.27
CA ASN A 266 -4.82 -4.11 1.20
C ASN A 266 -3.75 -3.06 1.61
N MET A 267 -4.04 -2.13 2.52
CA MET A 267 -3.12 -1.05 2.92
C MET A 267 -1.77 -1.51 3.49
N ASP A 268 -1.70 -2.69 4.13
CA ASP A 268 -0.45 -3.30 4.57
C ASP A 268 0.26 -4.04 3.41
N GLN A 269 -0.51 -4.74 2.57
CA GLN A 269 -0.02 -5.38 1.34
C GLN A 269 0.59 -4.36 0.36
N ILE A 270 0.11 -3.11 0.37
CA ILE A 270 0.67 -1.99 -0.40
C ILE A 270 2.13 -1.70 0.00
N VAL A 271 2.46 -1.76 1.29
CA VAL A 271 3.84 -1.56 1.79
C VAL A 271 4.66 -2.83 1.63
N LYS A 272 4.01 -4.00 1.73
CA LYS A 272 4.61 -5.31 1.44
C LYS A 272 4.74 -5.61 -0.06
N CYS A 273 4.19 -4.82 -0.98
CA CYS A 273 4.15 -5.17 -2.42
C CYS A 273 5.54 -5.49 -3.00
N SER A 274 6.58 -4.71 -2.66
CA SER A 274 7.96 -5.01 -3.08
C SER A 274 8.63 -6.11 -2.25
N HIS A 275 8.09 -6.48 -1.08
CA HIS A 275 8.55 -7.57 -0.21
C HIS A 275 7.98 -8.91 -0.72
N GLU A 276 6.65 -9.00 -0.81
CA GLU A 276 5.85 -10.13 -1.29
C GLU A 276 6.10 -10.46 -2.77
N ARG A 277 6.61 -9.51 -3.57
CA ARG A 277 7.08 -9.77 -4.94
C ARG A 277 8.11 -10.90 -5.00
N SER A 278 8.94 -11.12 -3.97
CA SER A 278 9.85 -12.26 -3.91
C SER A 278 9.13 -13.60 -4.02
N ILE A 279 8.02 -13.77 -3.28
CA ILE A 279 7.15 -14.94 -3.34
C ILE A 279 6.50 -15.05 -4.73
N HIS A 280 5.95 -13.95 -5.26
CA HIS A 280 5.32 -13.97 -6.59
C HIS A 280 6.29 -14.27 -7.74
N LEU A 281 7.57 -13.88 -7.64
CA LEU A 281 8.61 -14.27 -8.59
C LEU A 281 9.01 -15.75 -8.45
N PHE A 282 8.88 -16.32 -7.24
CA PHE A 282 9.07 -17.76 -7.04
C PHE A 282 7.87 -18.56 -7.60
N ILE A 283 6.63 -18.11 -7.36
CA ILE A 283 5.41 -18.68 -7.95
C ILE A 283 5.46 -18.65 -9.48
N ASP A 284 5.84 -17.51 -10.08
CA ASP A 284 6.03 -17.38 -11.54
C ASP A 284 7.06 -18.39 -12.08
N SER A 285 8.11 -18.71 -11.32
CA SER A 285 9.12 -19.71 -11.70
C SER A 285 8.68 -21.17 -11.49
N LEU A 286 7.62 -21.42 -10.72
CA LEU A 286 6.98 -22.73 -10.61
C LEU A 286 6.08 -22.93 -11.83
N ILE A 287 5.11 -22.03 -12.02
CA ILE A 287 4.05 -22.15 -13.03
C ILE A 287 4.62 -21.99 -14.46
N ASN A 288 5.33 -20.89 -14.75
CA ASN A 288 5.77 -20.55 -16.10
C ASN A 288 7.11 -21.22 -16.47
N SER A 289 7.19 -22.55 -16.29
CA SER A 289 8.43 -23.32 -16.42
C SER A 289 9.05 -23.37 -17.82
N GLU A 290 8.27 -23.12 -18.89
CA GLU A 290 8.80 -22.91 -20.25
C GLU A 290 9.39 -21.51 -20.46
N GLN A 291 8.97 -20.54 -19.64
CA GLN A 291 9.29 -19.13 -19.79
C GLN A 291 10.08 -18.54 -18.62
N GLU A 292 10.88 -19.36 -17.93
CA GLU A 292 11.71 -18.97 -16.77
C GLU A 292 12.47 -17.65 -16.96
N SER A 293 12.52 -16.87 -15.89
CA SER A 293 13.28 -15.61 -15.81
C SER A 293 14.78 -15.85 -15.64
N MET A 294 15.60 -14.97 -16.24
CA MET A 294 17.07 -15.05 -16.22
C MET A 294 17.70 -13.90 -15.42
N GLY A 295 18.54 -14.26 -14.43
CA GLY A 295 19.37 -13.33 -13.66
C GLY A 295 20.81 -13.30 -14.17
N TYR A 296 21.44 -12.13 -14.16
CA TYR A 296 22.78 -11.90 -14.69
C TYR A 296 23.74 -11.38 -13.62
N ARG A 297 24.85 -12.09 -13.39
CA ARG A 297 25.90 -11.74 -12.42
C ARG A 297 26.58 -10.43 -12.78
N CYS A 298 26.55 -9.46 -11.88
CA CYS A 298 27.11 -8.13 -12.11
C CYS A 298 27.78 -7.57 -10.84
N SER A 299 28.60 -6.52 -11.00
CA SER A 299 29.24 -5.81 -9.88
C SER A 299 28.28 -4.90 -9.12
N SER A 300 27.33 -4.28 -9.84
CA SER A 300 26.32 -3.38 -9.25
C SER A 300 25.12 -3.21 -10.19
N LYS A 301 23.99 -2.70 -9.66
CA LYS A 301 22.79 -2.42 -10.45
C LYS A 301 23.00 -1.32 -11.51
N GLU A 302 23.85 -0.33 -11.23
CA GLU A 302 24.24 0.73 -12.19
C GLU A 302 25.09 0.17 -13.33
N THR A 303 25.88 -0.87 -13.05
CA THR A 303 26.64 -1.59 -14.06
C THR A 303 25.71 -2.48 -14.91
N PHE A 304 24.72 -3.11 -14.28
CA PHE A 304 23.69 -3.90 -14.97
C PHE A 304 22.81 -3.04 -15.90
N ASN A 305 22.36 -1.87 -15.43
CA ASN A 305 21.56 -0.91 -16.22
C ASN A 305 22.30 -0.34 -17.45
N LYS A 306 23.63 -0.48 -17.53
CA LYS A 306 24.44 -0.17 -18.74
C LYS A 306 24.48 -1.31 -19.76
N GLY A 307 23.78 -2.42 -19.49
CA GLY A 307 23.68 -3.62 -20.32
C GLY A 307 24.93 -4.50 -20.36
N VAL A 308 26.05 -4.10 -19.75
CA VAL A 308 27.36 -4.77 -19.93
C VAL A 308 27.47 -6.16 -19.28
N CYS A 309 26.53 -6.52 -18.40
CA CYS A 309 26.58 -7.75 -17.61
C CYS A 309 25.82 -8.95 -18.19
N LEU A 310 25.16 -8.83 -19.35
CA LEU A 310 24.28 -9.86 -19.95
C LEU A 310 25.01 -11.11 -20.49
N SER A 311 26.02 -11.68 -19.80
CA SER A 311 26.78 -12.85 -20.27
C SER A 311 26.51 -14.10 -19.45
N CYS A 312 26.28 -15.24 -20.11
CA CYS A 312 26.08 -16.52 -19.43
C CYS A 312 27.39 -17.31 -19.18
N ARG A 313 28.48 -17.01 -19.90
CA ARG A 313 29.75 -17.77 -19.85
C ARG A 313 30.29 -17.90 -18.42
N LYS A 314 30.65 -19.12 -18.02
CA LYS A 314 31.15 -19.47 -16.67
C LYS A 314 30.17 -19.06 -15.56
N ASN A 315 28.92 -19.52 -15.66
CA ASN A 315 27.84 -19.36 -14.66
C ASN A 315 27.63 -17.88 -14.26
N ARG A 316 27.71 -17.00 -15.27
CA ARG A 316 27.46 -15.56 -15.13
C ARG A 316 26.00 -15.17 -15.41
N CYS A 317 25.17 -16.12 -15.81
CA CYS A 317 23.72 -16.01 -15.75
C CYS A 317 23.17 -17.27 -15.08
N ASN A 318 21.95 -17.21 -14.55
CA ASN A 318 21.23 -18.37 -14.03
C ASN A 318 19.72 -18.15 -14.15
N LYS A 319 18.96 -19.24 -14.14
CA LYS A 319 17.49 -19.22 -13.97
C LYS A 319 17.15 -18.71 -12.57
N VAL A 320 16.01 -18.04 -12.44
CA VAL A 320 15.54 -17.41 -11.19
C VAL A 320 14.42 -18.27 -10.59
N GLY A 321 14.44 -18.45 -9.26
CA GLY A 321 13.42 -19.24 -8.54
C GLY A 321 13.64 -20.75 -8.66
N TYR A 322 12.59 -21.53 -8.90
CA TYR A 322 12.62 -22.99 -8.73
C TYR A 322 13.70 -23.68 -9.58
N GLY A 323 13.76 -23.39 -10.87
CA GLY A 323 14.70 -24.00 -11.83
C GLY A 323 16.16 -23.53 -11.76
N VAL A 324 16.57 -22.80 -10.72
CA VAL A 324 17.95 -22.32 -10.55
C VAL A 324 18.99 -23.45 -10.57
N ASN A 325 20.06 -23.29 -11.34
CA ASN A 325 21.18 -24.23 -11.31
C ASN A 325 21.94 -24.08 -9.98
N LYS A 326 22.12 -25.18 -9.23
CA LYS A 326 22.73 -25.21 -7.87
C LYS A 326 24.26 -24.97 -7.88
N VAL A 327 24.70 -23.81 -8.36
CA VAL A 327 26.12 -23.45 -8.48
C VAL A 327 26.65 -22.85 -7.18
N ARG A 328 27.57 -23.55 -6.51
CA ARG A 328 28.34 -22.99 -5.38
C ARG A 328 29.58 -22.23 -5.88
N SER A 329 29.98 -21.16 -5.19
CA SER A 329 31.26 -20.46 -5.42
C SER A 329 31.83 -19.85 -4.13
N ARG A 330 33.16 -19.68 -4.04
CA ARG A 330 33.91 -19.18 -2.84
C ARG A 330 33.53 -17.76 -2.36
N ARG A 331 32.58 -17.11 -3.03
CA ARG A 331 31.90 -15.87 -2.67
C ARG A 331 30.49 -15.95 -3.26
N SER A 332 29.51 -15.33 -2.62
CA SER A 332 28.17 -15.11 -3.17
C SER A 332 28.22 -14.58 -4.61
N SER A 333 27.23 -14.98 -5.41
CA SER A 333 27.02 -14.47 -6.76
C SER A 333 25.82 -13.55 -6.82
N ARG A 334 26.03 -12.25 -6.57
CA ARG A 334 25.03 -11.20 -6.82
C ARG A 334 24.61 -11.17 -8.30
N MET A 335 23.33 -11.39 -8.57
CA MET A 335 22.73 -11.39 -9.91
C MET A 335 21.60 -10.36 -10.01
N TYR A 336 21.40 -9.79 -11.19
CA TYR A 336 20.42 -8.74 -11.46
C TYR A 336 19.56 -9.09 -12.68
N MET A 337 18.32 -8.63 -12.68
CA MET A 337 17.34 -8.79 -13.77
C MET A 337 16.40 -7.58 -13.79
N LYS A 338 15.60 -7.44 -14.84
CA LYS A 338 14.36 -6.65 -14.83
C LYS A 338 13.15 -7.58 -14.83
N THR A 339 11.98 -7.05 -14.49
CA THR A 339 10.70 -7.76 -14.56
C THR A 339 9.62 -6.88 -15.18
N ARG A 340 8.48 -7.49 -15.55
CA ARG A 340 7.19 -6.80 -15.66
C ARG A 340 6.66 -6.42 -14.26
N ASP A 341 5.57 -5.66 -14.25
CA ASP A 341 4.78 -5.27 -13.06
C ASP A 341 3.69 -6.28 -12.69
N MET A 342 3.25 -7.10 -13.65
CA MET A 342 2.30 -8.20 -13.46
C MET A 342 2.83 -9.53 -14.02
N MET A 343 2.29 -10.64 -13.54
CA MET A 343 2.66 -12.00 -13.97
C MET A 343 2.18 -12.26 -15.42
N PRO A 344 2.85 -13.10 -16.23
CA PRO A 344 4.21 -13.64 -16.03
C PRO A 344 5.26 -12.52 -15.99
N PHE A 345 6.27 -12.61 -15.13
CA PHE A 345 7.15 -11.46 -14.85
C PHE A 345 8.35 -11.34 -15.82
N LYS A 346 8.56 -12.32 -16.69
CA LYS A 346 9.67 -12.40 -17.65
C LYS A 346 9.79 -11.13 -18.52
N VAL A 347 11.02 -10.70 -18.77
CA VAL A 347 11.39 -9.78 -19.86
C VAL A 347 12.67 -10.26 -20.55
N PHE A 348 12.81 -9.91 -21.82
CA PHE A 348 14.01 -10.10 -22.62
C PHE A 348 14.95 -8.89 -22.45
N HIS A 349 16.24 -9.15 -22.33
CA HIS A 349 17.27 -8.16 -22.00
C HIS A 349 18.17 -7.88 -23.20
N TYR A 350 18.28 -6.62 -23.59
CA TYR A 350 19.09 -6.17 -24.72
C TYR A 350 20.11 -5.12 -24.29
N GLN A 351 21.40 -5.42 -24.44
CA GLN A 351 22.43 -4.39 -24.38
C GLN A 351 22.45 -3.63 -25.71
N VAL A 352 22.11 -2.35 -25.70
CA VAL A 352 22.24 -1.47 -26.86
C VAL A 352 23.48 -0.60 -26.68
N LYS A 353 24.38 -0.60 -27.67
CA LYS A 353 25.57 0.25 -27.71
C LYS A 353 25.62 1.07 -28.99
N VAL A 354 25.69 2.38 -28.84
CA VAL A 354 25.56 3.40 -29.89
C VAL A 354 26.68 4.42 -29.78
N HIS A 355 27.13 4.99 -30.91
CA HIS A 355 28.01 6.16 -30.92
C HIS A 355 27.28 7.33 -31.58
N PHE A 356 27.21 8.46 -30.88
CA PHE A 356 26.54 9.66 -31.36
C PHE A 356 27.58 10.64 -31.91
N PHE A 357 27.61 10.83 -33.22
CA PHE A 357 28.45 11.82 -33.89
C PHE A 357 27.75 13.18 -33.96
N GLY A 358 28.50 14.27 -33.91
CA GLY A 358 27.96 15.63 -34.00
C GLY A 358 29.04 16.68 -34.30
N LYS A 359 28.63 17.78 -34.93
CA LYS A 359 29.51 18.92 -35.27
C LYS A 359 29.54 19.98 -34.17
N THR A 360 28.39 20.24 -33.54
CA THR A 360 28.23 21.12 -32.37
C THR A 360 28.47 20.34 -31.08
N LYS A 361 29.07 20.95 -30.06
CA LYS A 361 29.35 20.28 -28.77
C LYS A 361 28.10 20.25 -27.88
N ILE A 362 27.17 19.36 -28.21
CA ILE A 362 25.94 19.11 -27.45
C ILE A 362 26.25 18.18 -26.26
N SER A 363 25.65 18.49 -25.11
CA SER A 363 25.69 17.72 -23.86
C SER A 363 24.34 17.86 -23.15
N TYR A 364 23.52 16.82 -23.20
CA TYR A 364 22.21 16.78 -22.53
C TYR A 364 22.12 15.64 -21.52
N ASN A 365 21.31 15.82 -20.48
CA ASN A 365 20.97 14.78 -19.52
C ASN A 365 19.50 14.35 -19.68
N ASP A 366 19.18 13.17 -19.17
CA ASP A 366 17.82 12.62 -19.00
C ASP A 366 16.89 12.82 -20.22
N GLN A 367 17.40 12.55 -21.42
CA GLN A 367 16.70 12.82 -22.68
C GLN A 367 15.70 11.70 -23.03
N PRO A 368 14.42 12.02 -23.30
CA PRO A 368 13.43 11.02 -23.69
C PRO A 368 13.68 10.51 -25.12
N MET A 369 13.67 9.19 -25.27
CA MET A 369 13.77 8.49 -26.55
C MET A 369 12.71 7.39 -26.64
N LYS A 370 12.26 7.11 -27.86
CA LYS A 370 11.47 5.93 -28.20
C LYS A 370 12.29 4.99 -29.07
N ILE A 371 12.28 3.71 -28.74
CA ILE A 371 13.03 2.68 -29.46
C ILE A 371 12.07 1.59 -29.91
N SER A 372 12.01 1.33 -31.22
CA SER A 372 11.23 0.22 -31.78
C SER A 372 12.17 -0.90 -32.20
N LEU A 373 11.83 -2.14 -31.85
CA LEU A 373 12.56 -3.35 -32.21
C LEU A 373 11.65 -4.25 -33.08
N TYR A 374 12.18 -4.75 -34.20
CA TYR A 374 11.47 -5.65 -35.11
C TYR A 374 12.34 -6.88 -35.39
N GLY A 375 11.75 -8.06 -35.37
CA GLY A 375 12.43 -9.33 -35.61
C GLY A 375 11.59 -10.30 -36.40
N TYR A 376 11.98 -11.58 -36.37
CA TYR A 376 11.27 -12.64 -37.09
C TYR A 376 10.01 -13.15 -36.35
N SER A 377 9.99 -13.10 -35.02
CA SER A 377 8.89 -13.62 -34.20
C SER A 377 7.85 -12.57 -33.81
N GLY A 378 8.14 -11.29 -34.06
CA GLY A 378 7.25 -10.15 -33.80
C GLY A 378 8.03 -8.85 -33.63
N GLU A 379 7.36 -7.84 -33.09
CA GLU A 379 7.91 -6.51 -32.87
C GLU A 379 7.41 -5.87 -31.57
N LYS A 380 8.16 -4.87 -31.09
CA LYS A 380 7.74 -3.97 -30.02
C LYS A 380 8.10 -2.55 -30.43
N GLU A 381 7.10 -1.75 -30.76
CA GLU A 381 7.31 -0.35 -31.12
C GLU A 381 7.36 0.58 -29.89
N ASN A 382 8.01 1.73 -30.07
CA ASN A 382 7.92 2.90 -29.19
C ASN A 382 8.25 2.63 -27.70
N ILE A 383 9.17 1.71 -27.41
CA ILE A 383 9.62 1.42 -26.05
C ILE A 383 10.25 2.72 -25.48
N PRO A 384 9.69 3.29 -24.39
CA PRO A 384 10.19 4.53 -23.83
C PRO A 384 11.50 4.29 -23.07
N TYR A 385 12.51 5.13 -23.34
CA TYR A 385 13.81 5.07 -22.69
C TYR A 385 14.33 6.48 -22.40
N VAL A 386 14.67 6.75 -21.13
CA VAL A 386 15.30 8.02 -20.73
C VAL A 386 16.82 7.85 -20.76
N MET A 387 17.48 8.57 -21.66
CA MET A 387 18.93 8.54 -21.88
C MET A 387 19.63 9.45 -20.85
N PRO A 388 20.36 8.91 -19.85
CA PRO A 388 20.85 9.73 -18.73
C PRO A 388 21.91 10.76 -19.12
N SER A 389 22.66 10.50 -20.19
CA SER A 389 23.64 11.43 -20.76
C SER A 389 23.75 11.23 -22.27
N LEU A 390 23.47 12.27 -23.05
CA LEU A 390 23.54 12.32 -24.50
C LEU A 390 24.58 13.36 -24.91
N ASN A 391 25.81 12.89 -25.15
CA ASN A 391 26.98 13.74 -25.37
C ASN A 391 27.59 13.51 -26.76
N THR A 392 28.01 14.59 -27.40
CA THR A 392 28.57 14.55 -28.76
C THR A 392 29.91 13.82 -28.85
N ASN A 393 30.06 13.00 -29.89
CA ASN A 393 31.23 12.14 -30.17
C ASN A 393 31.54 11.15 -29.03
N THR A 394 30.49 10.67 -28.35
CA THR A 394 30.60 9.67 -27.27
C THR A 394 29.92 8.36 -27.62
N THR A 395 30.37 7.28 -26.97
CA THR A 395 29.76 5.94 -27.10
C THR A 395 28.98 5.60 -25.84
N VAL A 396 27.67 5.46 -25.94
CA VAL A 396 26.79 5.09 -24.82
C VAL A 396 26.45 3.59 -24.89
N SER A 397 26.30 2.95 -23.73
CA SER A 397 25.86 1.56 -23.59
C SER A 397 24.78 1.51 -22.51
N PHE A 398 23.61 0.98 -22.86
CA PHE A 398 22.45 0.90 -21.97
C PHE A 398 21.75 -0.45 -22.07
N LEU A 399 20.98 -0.77 -21.03
CA LEU A 399 20.04 -1.88 -21.01
C LEU A 399 18.67 -1.41 -21.53
N LEU A 400 18.14 -2.11 -22.52
CA LEU A 400 16.78 -2.03 -23.02
C LEU A 400 16.08 -3.37 -22.71
N THR A 401 14.79 -3.35 -22.39
CA THR A 401 14.02 -4.55 -22.03
C THR A 401 12.63 -4.54 -22.63
N THR A 402 12.08 -5.71 -22.93
CA THR A 402 10.71 -5.87 -23.43
C THR A 402 10.10 -7.19 -22.94
N ASP A 403 8.78 -7.16 -22.82
CA ASP A 403 7.82 -8.22 -22.54
C ASP A 403 7.52 -9.17 -23.73
N VAL A 404 7.97 -8.85 -24.95
CA VAL A 404 7.68 -9.63 -26.16
C VAL A 404 8.93 -10.39 -26.65
N ASP A 405 8.77 -11.65 -27.04
CA ASP A 405 9.83 -12.37 -27.76
C ASP A 405 9.84 -11.96 -29.24
N ILE A 406 10.78 -11.10 -29.57
CA ILE A 406 11.00 -10.57 -30.92
C ILE A 406 11.73 -11.60 -31.82
N GLY A 407 12.32 -12.65 -31.23
CA GLY A 407 13.14 -13.62 -31.93
C GLY A 407 14.42 -12.99 -32.48
N GLU A 408 14.80 -13.34 -33.71
CA GLU A 408 15.98 -12.75 -34.34
C GLU A 408 15.70 -11.33 -34.86
N LEU A 409 16.37 -10.32 -34.27
CA LEU A 409 16.22 -8.91 -34.64
C LEU A 409 16.66 -8.62 -36.08
N LEU A 410 15.81 -7.89 -36.82
CA LEU A 410 15.98 -7.53 -38.24
C LEU A 410 16.13 -6.01 -38.45
N MET A 411 15.39 -5.20 -37.71
CA MET A 411 15.37 -3.74 -37.83
C MET A 411 15.19 -3.06 -36.46
N VAL A 412 15.72 -1.86 -36.33
CA VAL A 412 15.63 -1.01 -35.13
C VAL A 412 15.32 0.42 -35.55
N LYS A 413 14.41 1.11 -34.86
CA LYS A 413 14.15 2.55 -35.03
C LYS A 413 14.43 3.30 -33.72
N LEU A 414 15.05 4.48 -33.80
CA LEU A 414 15.23 5.40 -32.67
C LEU A 414 14.55 6.75 -32.98
N VAL A 415 13.76 7.26 -32.05
CA VAL A 415 13.19 8.63 -32.09
C VAL A 415 13.69 9.37 -30.85
N TRP A 416 14.16 10.61 -31.01
CA TRP A 416 14.50 11.51 -29.89
C TRP A 416 13.32 12.45 -29.67
N GLU A 417 12.66 12.34 -28.52
CA GLU A 417 11.44 13.11 -28.26
C GLU A 417 11.74 14.57 -27.87
N LYS A 418 10.69 15.39 -27.89
CA LYS A 418 10.76 16.83 -27.61
C LYS A 418 10.13 17.13 -26.26
N ASP A 419 10.93 17.66 -25.34
CA ASP A 419 10.43 18.19 -24.06
C ASP A 419 9.44 19.34 -24.35
N MET A 420 8.26 19.27 -23.73
CA MET A 420 7.05 19.93 -24.25
C MET A 420 6.82 21.39 -23.83
N LEU A 421 5.79 21.99 -24.45
CA LEU A 421 5.08 23.23 -24.13
C LEU A 421 5.64 24.59 -24.59
N ILE A 422 6.94 24.82 -24.73
CA ILE A 422 7.44 26.06 -25.36
C ILE A 422 8.59 25.78 -26.34
N SER A 423 8.36 26.09 -27.62
CA SER A 423 9.36 26.07 -28.69
C SER A 423 8.92 27.05 -29.77
N TRP A 424 9.50 28.25 -29.81
CA TRP A 424 9.26 29.21 -30.89
C TRP A 424 9.90 28.74 -32.20
N PRO A 425 9.43 29.19 -33.39
CA PRO A 425 9.85 28.62 -34.68
C PRO A 425 11.30 28.89 -35.10
N TRP A 426 12.09 29.59 -34.29
CA TRP A 426 13.41 30.13 -34.66
C TRP A 426 14.59 29.39 -34.00
N TRP A 427 14.32 28.31 -33.27
CA TRP A 427 15.36 27.50 -32.61
C TRP A 427 15.70 26.29 -33.48
N SER A 428 16.94 26.20 -33.94
CA SER A 428 17.43 25.05 -34.72
C SER A 428 17.42 23.78 -33.87
N ALA A 429 16.72 22.73 -34.30
CA ALA A 429 16.67 21.46 -33.58
C ALA A 429 18.03 20.74 -33.63
N ASP A 430 18.60 20.48 -32.45
CA ASP A 430 19.85 19.73 -32.33
C ASP A 430 19.74 18.36 -33.00
N THR A 431 20.77 18.02 -33.77
CA THR A 431 20.82 16.83 -34.62
C THR A 431 22.14 16.11 -34.45
N LEU A 432 22.05 14.87 -33.98
CA LEU A 432 23.16 13.93 -33.91
C LEU A 432 23.07 12.96 -35.09
N HIS A 433 24.17 12.30 -35.44
CA HIS A 433 24.19 11.28 -36.50
C HIS A 433 24.81 9.98 -35.99
N ILE A 434 24.29 8.85 -36.46
CA ILE A 434 24.62 7.52 -35.95
C ILE A 434 24.94 6.62 -37.15
N ARG A 435 26.16 6.08 -37.20
CA ARG A 435 26.60 5.16 -38.27
C ARG A 435 26.12 3.72 -38.06
N LYS A 436 26.15 3.24 -36.80
CA LYS A 436 25.74 1.88 -36.45
C LYS A 436 25.40 1.69 -34.98
N LEU A 437 24.49 0.75 -34.73
CA LEU A 437 24.18 0.19 -33.42
C LEU A 437 24.86 -1.18 -33.27
N ARG A 438 25.20 -1.55 -32.04
CA ARG A 438 25.57 -2.92 -31.67
C ARG A 438 24.61 -3.37 -30.58
N ILE A 439 23.85 -4.44 -30.84
CA ILE A 439 22.90 -4.99 -29.88
C ILE A 439 23.34 -6.40 -29.47
N LYS A 440 23.20 -6.71 -28.18
CA LYS A 440 23.36 -8.06 -27.66
C LYS A 440 22.09 -8.48 -26.89
N SER A 441 21.50 -9.61 -27.27
CA SER A 441 20.49 -10.29 -26.45
C SER A 441 21.15 -11.01 -25.27
N GLY A 442 20.51 -10.96 -24.10
CA GLY A 442 20.87 -11.73 -22.93
C GLY A 442 20.46 -13.19 -23.11
N GLU A 443 19.20 -13.43 -23.42
CA GLU A 443 18.57 -14.75 -23.38
C GLU A 443 19.13 -15.67 -24.49
N THR A 444 19.21 -15.17 -25.73
CA THR A 444 19.82 -15.92 -26.85
C THR A 444 21.35 -15.83 -26.89
N GLN A 445 21.97 -15.03 -26.01
CA GLN A 445 23.38 -14.61 -26.02
C GLN A 445 23.89 -13.97 -27.35
N SER A 446 23.02 -13.79 -28.36
CA SER A 446 23.37 -13.35 -29.72
C SER A 446 23.91 -11.93 -29.77
N ARG A 447 24.66 -11.61 -30.83
CA ARG A 447 25.26 -10.29 -31.08
C ARG A 447 25.00 -9.88 -32.52
N VAL A 448 24.37 -8.73 -32.71
CA VAL A 448 23.99 -8.20 -34.02
C VAL A 448 24.48 -6.76 -34.17
N ILE A 449 24.94 -6.42 -35.37
CA ILE A 449 25.27 -5.05 -35.76
C ILE A 449 24.13 -4.55 -36.66
N PHE A 450 23.70 -3.31 -36.45
CA PHE A 450 22.74 -2.64 -37.33
C PHE A 450 23.40 -1.40 -37.92
N VAL A 451 23.32 -1.24 -39.23
CA VAL A 451 23.81 -0.07 -39.98
C VAL A 451 22.64 0.84 -40.31
N ALA A 452 22.91 2.12 -40.58
CA ALA A 452 21.90 3.04 -41.10
C ALA A 452 21.24 2.44 -42.36
N LYS A 453 19.91 2.55 -42.47
CA LYS A 453 19.17 2.02 -43.63
C LYS A 453 19.52 2.76 -44.92
N ASP A 454 19.62 4.09 -44.83
CA ASP A 454 19.74 5.00 -45.96
C ASP A 454 21.02 5.86 -45.80
N GLY A 455 22.10 5.47 -46.48
CA GLY A 455 23.41 6.16 -46.42
C GLY A 455 24.36 5.65 -45.32
N GLU A 456 25.50 6.34 -45.11
CA GLU A 456 26.48 5.95 -44.06
C GLU A 456 25.97 6.26 -42.65
N PHE A 457 25.15 7.30 -42.49
CA PHE A 457 24.66 7.78 -41.20
C PHE A 457 23.15 7.98 -41.23
N SER A 458 22.45 7.48 -40.20
CA SER A 458 21.09 7.91 -39.90
C SER A 458 21.16 9.14 -39.00
N TYR A 459 20.39 10.16 -39.32
CA TYR A 459 20.27 11.37 -38.51
C TYR A 459 19.22 11.17 -37.41
N LEU A 460 19.48 11.73 -36.24
CA LEU A 460 18.60 11.71 -35.06
C LEU A 460 18.43 13.15 -34.57
N THR A 461 17.33 13.78 -34.96
CA THR A 461 16.98 15.16 -34.63
C THR A 461 15.97 15.19 -33.49
N ARG A 462 16.14 16.10 -32.53
CA ARG A 462 15.23 16.24 -31.38
C ARG A 462 13.83 16.69 -31.82
N GLY A 463 12.85 15.81 -31.69
CA GLY A 463 11.48 16.02 -32.19
C GLY A 463 11.33 15.88 -33.71
N GLY A 464 12.29 15.23 -34.38
CA GLY A 464 12.23 14.89 -35.81
C GLY A 464 11.89 13.41 -36.06
N ASP A 465 12.07 12.98 -37.31
CA ASP A 465 11.75 11.63 -37.77
C ASP A 465 12.62 10.51 -37.14
N ALA A 466 12.14 9.27 -37.28
CA ALA A 466 12.81 8.10 -36.76
C ALA A 466 14.11 7.77 -37.51
N ALA A 467 15.22 7.64 -36.77
CA ALA A 467 16.46 7.08 -37.27
C ALA A 467 16.32 5.56 -37.46
N VAL A 468 16.46 5.05 -38.68
CA VAL A 468 16.20 3.64 -39.03
C VAL A 468 17.50 2.88 -39.28
N PHE A 469 17.63 1.71 -38.65
CA PHE A 469 18.79 0.83 -38.76
C PHE A 469 18.37 -0.59 -39.12
N VAL A 470 19.08 -1.22 -40.05
CA VAL A 470 18.82 -2.59 -40.52
C VAL A 470 19.99 -3.51 -40.20
N LYS A 471 19.70 -4.80 -40.02
CA LYS A 471 20.69 -5.85 -39.71
C LYS A 471 21.81 -5.86 -40.77
N ASP A 472 23.04 -5.70 -40.30
CA ASP A 472 24.26 -5.77 -41.11
C ASP A 472 24.45 -7.20 -41.67
N LYS A 473 24.52 -7.31 -43.00
CA LYS A 473 24.67 -8.59 -43.72
C LYS A 473 26.13 -9.04 -43.84
N GLU A 474 27.09 -8.11 -43.79
CA GLU A 474 28.51 -8.39 -43.99
C GLU A 474 29.17 -8.86 -42.68
N ALA A 475 28.65 -8.41 -41.53
CA ALA A 475 29.18 -8.71 -40.21
C ALA A 475 29.33 -10.23 -39.88
N GLN A 476 28.59 -11.12 -40.55
CA GLN A 476 28.72 -12.58 -40.37
C GLN A 476 30.07 -13.13 -40.85
N SER A 477 30.74 -12.48 -41.82
CA SER A 477 31.96 -12.97 -42.48
C SER A 477 33.21 -13.06 -41.58
N SER A 478 33.23 -12.39 -40.43
CA SER A 478 34.47 -12.08 -39.70
C SER A 478 34.75 -12.94 -38.46
N HIS A 479 33.90 -13.92 -38.11
CA HIS A 479 33.99 -14.65 -36.84
C HIS A 479 33.67 -16.16 -36.88
N SER A 480 33.49 -16.78 -38.06
CA SER A 480 33.26 -18.24 -38.19
C SER A 480 34.51 -19.07 -38.49
N GLU A 481 35.65 -18.46 -38.88
CA GLU A 481 36.89 -19.18 -39.19
C GLU A 481 37.86 -19.33 -38.00
N ARG A 482 37.42 -20.02 -36.92
CA ARG A 482 38.32 -20.76 -36.01
C ARG A 482 37.54 -21.62 -35.00
N GLY A 483 37.06 -22.78 -35.45
CA GLY A 483 36.56 -23.83 -34.56
C GLY A 483 35.70 -24.88 -35.24
N SER A 484 36.18 -26.13 -35.27
CA SER A 484 35.43 -27.36 -35.55
C SER A 484 34.80 -27.53 -36.94
N LEU A 485 35.52 -28.18 -37.86
CA LEU A 485 34.86 -29.02 -38.87
C LEU A 485 34.31 -30.28 -38.16
N ASN A 486 33.08 -30.69 -38.48
CA ASN A 486 32.78 -32.05 -39.01
C ASN A 486 31.26 -32.36 -39.07
N SER A 487 30.78 -32.64 -40.29
CA SER A 487 29.53 -33.38 -40.59
C SER A 487 28.19 -32.67 -40.22
N SER A 488 27.04 -32.90 -40.84
CA SER A 488 26.64 -33.75 -41.98
C SER A 488 25.60 -33.04 -42.88
N ASN A 489 25.30 -33.60 -44.07
CA ASN A 489 24.43 -33.00 -45.10
C ASN A 489 22.91 -33.21 -44.85
N HIS A 490 22.07 -32.29 -45.35
CA HIS A 490 21.01 -32.46 -46.38
C HIS A 490 20.21 -31.13 -46.53
N LEU A 491 20.09 -30.51 -47.72
CA LEU A 491 19.01 -30.66 -48.74
C LEU A 491 17.56 -30.50 -48.18
N SER A 492 16.61 -29.77 -48.81
CA SER A 492 16.63 -29.02 -50.08
C SER A 492 15.42 -28.06 -50.29
N ARG A 493 15.69 -26.80 -50.67
CA ARG A 493 14.98 -25.90 -51.63
C ARG A 493 13.44 -25.61 -51.56
N LYS A 494 13.13 -24.31 -51.36
CA LYS A 494 12.21 -23.42 -52.15
C LYS A 494 10.67 -23.64 -52.07
N PRO A 495 9.83 -22.65 -52.50
CA PRO A 495 10.09 -21.25 -52.91
C PRO A 495 9.30 -20.17 -52.12
N LEU A 496 9.55 -18.89 -52.44
CA LEU A 496 8.70 -17.74 -52.08
C LEU A 496 7.38 -17.73 -52.87
N VAL A 497 6.34 -17.10 -52.29
CA VAL A 497 5.26 -16.44 -53.03
C VAL A 497 5.07 -15.04 -52.43
N CYS A 498 5.08 -14.00 -53.26
CA CYS A 498 4.66 -12.65 -52.87
C CYS A 498 3.18 -12.46 -53.18
N PHE A 499 2.46 -11.74 -52.32
CA PHE A 499 1.23 -11.04 -52.71
C PHE A 499 1.27 -9.59 -52.24
N THR A 500 0.74 -8.71 -53.09
CA THR A 500 0.92 -7.26 -52.99
C THR A 500 -0.20 -6.63 -52.16
N VAL A 501 0.15 -5.66 -51.31
CA VAL A 501 -0.84 -4.84 -50.59
C VAL A 501 -1.60 -3.96 -51.58
N ILE A 502 -2.93 -3.93 -51.47
CA ILE A 502 -3.78 -2.88 -52.06
C ILE A 502 -4.46 -2.15 -50.90
N CYS A 503 -4.19 -0.86 -50.76
CA CYS A 503 -4.94 0.00 -49.84
C CYS A 503 -6.24 0.44 -50.50
N VAL A 504 -7.34 0.43 -49.74
CA VAL A 504 -8.56 1.19 -50.03
C VAL A 504 -8.88 2.02 -48.80
N THR A 505 -9.26 3.28 -49.00
CA THR A 505 -9.38 4.29 -47.93
C THR A 505 -10.82 4.52 -47.51
N SER A 506 -11.05 4.57 -46.19
CA SER A 506 -12.03 5.40 -45.48
C SER A 506 -13.45 5.55 -46.04
N VAL A 507 -14.43 4.98 -45.32
CA VAL A 507 -15.74 5.60 -45.08
C VAL A 507 -16.06 5.44 -43.59
N GLU A 508 -16.54 6.50 -42.94
CA GLU A 508 -17.16 6.46 -41.61
C GLU A 508 -18.69 6.46 -41.80
N GLU A 509 -19.43 5.57 -41.12
CA GLU A 509 -20.78 5.88 -40.65
C GLU A 509 -21.23 4.89 -39.54
N GLU A 510 -22.31 5.25 -38.84
CA GLU A 510 -22.74 4.64 -37.58
C GLU A 510 -23.63 3.40 -37.78
N LEU A 511 -23.60 2.46 -36.82
CA LEU A 511 -24.75 1.60 -36.49
C LEU A 511 -24.61 1.01 -35.08
N SER A 512 -25.75 0.80 -34.40
CA SER A 512 -25.87 0.11 -33.12
C SER A 512 -25.69 -1.42 -33.31
N ASP A 513 -25.41 -2.25 -32.30
CA ASP A 513 -26.29 -2.43 -31.14
C ASP A 513 -25.72 -3.24 -29.95
N THR A 514 -26.50 -3.23 -28.87
CA THR A 514 -26.54 -4.10 -27.67
C THR A 514 -25.61 -5.33 -27.61
N PHE A 515 -24.60 -5.27 -26.71
CA PHE A 515 -23.99 -6.47 -26.09
C PHE A 515 -23.65 -6.31 -24.59
N HIS A 516 -24.55 -5.72 -23.82
CA HIS A 516 -24.57 -5.88 -22.36
C HIS A 516 -25.43 -7.11 -21.99
N VAL A 517 -24.77 -8.26 -21.78
CA VAL A 517 -25.42 -9.48 -21.28
C VAL A 517 -24.93 -9.78 -19.86
N ASN A 518 -25.84 -9.76 -18.89
CA ASN A 518 -25.54 -10.09 -17.49
C ASN A 518 -25.16 -11.57 -17.34
N PHE A 519 -23.89 -11.87 -17.05
CA PHE A 519 -23.42 -13.26 -16.89
C PHE A 519 -23.37 -13.78 -15.44
N LEU A 520 -24.02 -13.09 -14.48
CA LEU A 520 -24.01 -13.47 -13.05
C LEU A 520 -25.39 -13.41 -12.38
N GLU A 521 -26.46 -13.72 -13.12
CA GLU A 521 -27.83 -13.75 -12.57
C GLU A 521 -28.52 -15.14 -12.43
N PRO A 522 -28.05 -16.28 -13.01
CA PRO A 522 -28.71 -17.58 -12.86
C PRO A 522 -28.05 -18.55 -11.85
N LEU A 523 -27.55 -18.08 -10.69
CA LEU A 523 -26.99 -18.97 -9.63
C LEU A 523 -27.56 -18.77 -8.20
N LYS A 524 -28.61 -17.96 -8.01
CA LYS A 524 -29.18 -17.70 -6.66
C LYS A 524 -30.18 -18.76 -6.15
N ASN A 525 -30.59 -19.73 -6.98
CA ASN A 525 -31.76 -20.60 -6.70
C ASN A 525 -31.44 -22.09 -6.46
N LEU A 526 -30.22 -22.45 -6.05
CA LEU A 526 -29.79 -23.87 -5.91
C LEU A 526 -29.26 -24.30 -4.53
N PHE A 527 -29.64 -23.63 -3.43
CA PHE A 527 -29.38 -24.14 -2.07
C PHE A 527 -30.58 -24.00 -1.11
N PRO A 528 -31.50 -25.00 -1.08
CA PRO A 528 -32.59 -25.05 -0.12
C PRO A 528 -32.30 -26.00 1.05
N GLN A 529 -31.52 -25.59 2.06
CA GLN A 529 -31.78 -25.97 3.46
C GLN A 529 -31.03 -25.14 4.52
N ARG A 530 -31.51 -25.22 5.76
CA ARG A 530 -31.19 -24.31 6.88
C ARG A 530 -29.82 -24.59 7.51
N VAL A 531 -28.82 -23.76 7.24
CA VAL A 531 -27.65 -23.60 8.12
C VAL A 531 -27.94 -22.47 9.12
N LYS A 532 -27.90 -22.76 10.43
CA LYS A 532 -27.99 -21.74 11.49
C LYS A 532 -26.66 -20.99 11.60
N VAL A 533 -26.50 -19.93 10.80
CA VAL A 533 -25.42 -18.96 10.99
C VAL A 533 -25.59 -18.31 12.37
N ARG A 534 -24.53 -18.30 13.20
CA ARG A 534 -24.53 -17.54 14.47
C ARG A 534 -24.60 -16.05 14.15
N GLY A 535 -25.49 -15.33 14.82
CA GLY A 535 -25.81 -13.94 14.48
C GLY A 535 -24.67 -12.96 14.72
N VAL A 536 -24.80 -11.78 14.12
CA VAL A 536 -24.13 -10.57 14.61
C VAL A 536 -24.76 -10.23 15.97
N HIS A 537 -23.94 -9.74 16.91
CA HIS A 537 -24.34 -9.42 18.28
C HIS A 537 -23.57 -8.16 18.74
N ALA A 538 -24.19 -7.01 18.61
CA ALA A 538 -23.78 -5.77 19.26
C ALA A 538 -24.14 -5.80 20.76
N LYS A 539 -23.35 -5.09 21.59
CA LYS A 539 -23.62 -4.92 23.03
C LYS A 539 -23.76 -3.44 23.39
N PHE A 540 -24.60 -3.14 24.37
CA PHE A 540 -24.94 -1.76 24.76
C PHE A 540 -24.37 -1.46 26.15
N SER A 541 -23.13 -0.97 26.21
CA SER A 541 -22.45 -0.68 27.48
C SER A 541 -22.76 0.72 27.99
N LEU A 542 -23.49 0.83 29.10
CA LEU A 542 -23.76 2.11 29.77
C LEU A 542 -22.53 2.50 30.62
N ARG A 543 -21.90 3.62 30.25
CA ARG A 543 -20.70 4.14 30.92
C ARG A 543 -21.05 4.89 32.21
N LYS A 544 -20.04 5.14 33.05
CA LYS A 544 -20.19 5.89 34.31
C LYS A 544 -19.26 7.11 34.34
N PRO A 545 -19.69 8.27 34.88
CA PRO A 545 -18.87 9.50 34.89
C PRO A 545 -17.50 9.33 35.56
N ALA A 546 -17.41 8.50 36.60
CA ALA A 546 -16.19 8.27 37.37
C ALA A 546 -15.19 7.30 36.69
N LEU A 547 -15.66 6.49 35.74
CA LEU A 547 -14.89 5.46 35.04
C LEU A 547 -15.37 5.39 33.57
N PRO A 548 -14.99 6.38 32.73
CA PRO A 548 -15.51 6.48 31.36
C PRO A 548 -14.99 5.37 30.44
N ASP A 549 -13.84 4.77 30.76
CA ASP A 549 -13.22 3.66 30.05
C ASP A 549 -13.82 2.27 30.40
N ASP A 550 -14.62 2.14 31.47
CA ASP A 550 -15.08 0.84 31.99
C ASP A 550 -16.31 0.28 31.27
N ASP A 551 -16.20 -0.95 30.77
CA ASP A 551 -17.27 -1.74 30.13
C ASP A 551 -18.10 -2.56 31.15
N MET A 552 -18.33 -1.99 32.33
CA MET A 552 -18.78 -2.75 33.51
C MET A 552 -20.31 -2.94 33.64
N CYS A 553 -21.12 -2.36 32.75
CA CYS A 553 -22.57 -2.62 32.75
C CYS A 553 -23.20 -2.60 31.36
N TYR A 554 -23.73 -3.75 30.95
CA TYR A 554 -24.42 -3.93 29.68
C TYR A 554 -25.93 -3.94 29.88
N ILE A 555 -26.63 -3.09 29.12
CA ILE A 555 -28.08 -3.17 28.93
C ILE A 555 -28.34 -4.25 27.88
N VAL A 556 -29.35 -5.10 28.11
CA VAL A 556 -29.67 -6.24 27.26
C VAL A 556 -31.11 -6.11 26.76
N PRO A 557 -31.35 -5.97 25.43
CA PRO A 557 -32.69 -5.95 24.87
C PRO A 557 -33.54 -7.14 25.34
N GLY A 558 -34.82 -6.90 25.64
CA GLY A 558 -35.72 -7.92 26.18
C GLY A 558 -35.47 -8.32 27.64
N LYS A 559 -34.59 -7.61 28.38
CA LYS A 559 -34.36 -7.83 29.82
C LYS A 559 -34.42 -6.52 30.61
N GLU A 560 -35.62 -6.16 31.06
CA GLU A 560 -35.90 -4.92 31.81
C GLU A 560 -34.99 -4.75 33.04
N GLU A 561 -34.73 -5.85 33.78
CA GLU A 561 -33.81 -5.89 34.93
C GLU A 561 -32.43 -5.26 34.65
N SER A 562 -31.96 -5.29 33.40
CA SER A 562 -30.67 -4.71 33.01
C SER A 562 -30.66 -3.18 33.07
N LEU A 563 -31.80 -2.52 32.81
CA LEU A 563 -31.94 -1.06 32.94
C LEU A 563 -31.78 -0.63 34.40
N GLY A 564 -32.48 -1.32 35.31
CA GLY A 564 -32.37 -1.09 36.75
C GLY A 564 -30.96 -1.39 37.29
N LYS A 565 -30.38 -2.53 36.89
CA LYS A 565 -29.01 -2.93 37.28
C LYS A 565 -27.94 -1.93 36.84
N CYS A 566 -28.10 -1.32 35.67
CA CYS A 566 -27.18 -0.28 35.20
C CYS A 566 -27.55 1.14 35.67
N SER A 567 -28.66 1.30 36.40
CA SER A 567 -29.14 2.59 36.91
C SER A 567 -29.46 3.60 35.80
N PHE A 568 -30.08 3.13 34.72
CA PHE A 568 -30.49 3.95 33.58
C PHE A 568 -31.57 4.98 33.97
N ASN A 569 -31.36 6.27 33.64
CA ASN A 569 -32.30 7.35 33.96
C ASN A 569 -33.27 7.60 32.80
N THR A 570 -34.51 7.12 32.92
CA THR A 570 -35.57 7.25 31.90
C THR A 570 -35.94 8.70 31.55
N THR A 571 -35.67 9.66 32.45
CA THR A 571 -36.01 11.07 32.24
C THR A 571 -34.90 11.87 31.54
N ALA A 572 -33.67 11.35 31.51
CA ALA A 572 -32.49 12.06 31.03
C ALA A 572 -32.33 12.04 29.51
N LYS A 573 -31.41 12.87 29.01
CA LYS A 573 -30.92 12.78 27.63
C LYS A 573 -30.09 11.50 27.46
N THR A 574 -30.22 10.83 26.32
CA THR A 574 -29.53 9.55 26.06
C THR A 574 -28.68 9.64 24.81
N PHE A 575 -27.39 9.32 24.97
CA PHE A 575 -26.39 9.30 23.90
C PHE A 575 -26.03 7.87 23.52
N LEU A 576 -26.02 7.58 22.22
CA LEU A 576 -25.55 6.32 21.64
C LEU A 576 -24.27 6.59 20.86
N VAL A 577 -23.11 6.28 21.45
CA VAL A 577 -21.78 6.43 20.85
C VAL A 577 -21.42 5.16 20.10
N ILE A 578 -21.26 5.26 18.78
CA ILE A 578 -21.04 4.14 17.86
C ILE A 578 -19.67 4.29 17.20
N HIS A 579 -18.74 3.38 17.52
CA HIS A 579 -17.38 3.40 17.00
C HIS A 579 -17.29 2.95 15.53
N GLY A 580 -16.15 3.23 14.91
CA GLY A 580 -15.85 2.88 13.52
C GLY A 580 -15.24 1.49 13.33
N TRP A 581 -14.70 1.29 12.12
CA TRP A 581 -13.79 0.19 11.80
C TRP A 581 -12.53 0.25 12.67
N THR A 582 -12.04 -0.89 13.15
CA THR A 582 -10.80 -0.97 13.95
C THR A 582 -9.93 -2.11 13.46
N VAL A 583 -8.62 -1.98 13.55
CA VAL A 583 -7.64 -3.02 13.18
C VAL A 583 -7.08 -3.74 14.42
N SER A 584 -7.22 -3.14 15.61
CA SER A 584 -6.71 -3.68 16.87
C SER A 584 -7.69 -4.58 17.62
N GLY A 585 -8.97 -4.60 17.23
CA GLY A 585 -10.04 -5.23 18.01
C GLY A 585 -10.39 -4.50 19.31
N LEU A 586 -9.80 -3.32 19.55
CA LEU A 586 -9.97 -2.50 20.76
C LEU A 586 -10.66 -1.17 20.43
N PHE A 587 -11.27 -0.56 21.45
CA PHE A 587 -11.76 0.82 21.37
C PHE A 587 -10.59 1.82 21.23
N GLU A 588 -10.83 2.88 20.48
CA GLU A 588 -9.88 3.97 20.29
C GLU A 588 -9.96 5.00 21.44
N SER A 589 -8.83 5.62 21.79
CA SER A 589 -8.73 6.49 22.97
C SER A 589 -9.60 7.77 22.92
N TRP A 590 -10.28 8.04 21.81
CA TRP A 590 -11.25 9.13 21.71
C TRP A 590 -12.60 8.79 22.36
N VAL A 591 -12.96 7.51 22.48
CA VAL A 591 -14.27 7.08 23.01
C VAL A 591 -14.46 7.57 24.45
N ALA A 592 -13.53 7.25 25.35
CA ALA A 592 -13.60 7.70 26.74
C ALA A 592 -13.50 9.23 26.89
N LYS A 593 -12.72 9.90 26.03
CA LYS A 593 -12.61 11.37 26.00
C LYS A 593 -13.95 12.02 25.59
N LEU A 594 -14.67 11.42 24.64
CA LEU A 594 -16.01 11.84 24.25
C LEU A 594 -17.03 11.58 25.36
N VAL A 595 -16.99 10.41 26.00
CA VAL A 595 -17.85 10.07 27.16
C VAL A 595 -17.64 11.09 28.29
N ALA A 596 -16.40 11.40 28.65
CA ALA A 596 -16.09 12.40 29.67
C ALA A 596 -16.53 13.82 29.27
N ALA A 597 -16.40 14.21 28.00
CA ALA A 597 -16.88 15.50 27.50
C ALA A 597 -18.41 15.60 27.49
N LEU A 598 -19.12 14.52 27.15
CA LEU A 598 -20.58 14.43 27.23
C LEU A 598 -21.05 14.59 28.68
N TYR A 599 -20.44 13.90 29.64
CA TYR A 599 -20.76 14.08 31.07
C TYR A 599 -20.37 15.46 31.63
N SER A 600 -19.38 16.13 31.04
CA SER A 600 -19.02 17.51 31.40
C SER A 600 -20.09 18.51 30.94
N ARG A 601 -20.73 18.25 29.79
CA ARG A 601 -21.80 19.08 29.19
C ARG A 601 -23.18 18.78 29.78
N GLU A 602 -23.51 17.49 29.95
CA GLU A 602 -24.82 16.96 30.29
C GLU A 602 -24.70 15.98 31.47
N LYS A 603 -24.60 16.51 32.70
CA LYS A 603 -24.17 15.74 33.90
C LYS A 603 -25.02 14.51 34.21
N ASP A 604 -26.34 14.60 33.96
CA ASP A 604 -27.32 13.56 34.31
C ASP A 604 -27.64 12.60 33.14
N ALA A 605 -26.92 12.70 32.01
CA ALA A 605 -27.21 11.95 30.80
C ALA A 605 -26.84 10.46 30.86
N ASN A 606 -27.57 9.64 30.11
CA ASN A 606 -27.16 8.25 29.86
C ASN A 606 -26.18 8.25 28.67
N VAL A 607 -24.96 7.72 28.84
CA VAL A 607 -24.00 7.57 27.73
C VAL A 607 -23.73 6.09 27.48
N ILE A 608 -24.28 5.57 26.39
CA ILE A 608 -24.19 4.17 25.97
C ILE A 608 -23.18 4.08 24.83
N VAL A 609 -22.16 3.21 24.98
CA VAL A 609 -21.28 2.80 23.89
C VAL A 609 -21.83 1.54 23.25
N VAL A 610 -22.02 1.57 21.92
CA VAL A 610 -22.40 0.40 21.13
C VAL A 610 -21.12 -0.34 20.74
N ASP A 611 -20.85 -1.44 21.45
CA ASP A 611 -19.81 -2.40 21.10
C ASP A 611 -20.27 -3.27 19.94
N TRP A 612 -19.64 -3.12 18.78
CA TRP A 612 -19.73 -4.09 17.68
C TRP A 612 -18.34 -4.60 17.26
N LEU A 613 -17.33 -4.49 18.14
CA LEU A 613 -15.91 -4.76 17.87
C LEU A 613 -15.68 -6.10 17.16
N ASN A 614 -16.36 -7.16 17.61
CA ASN A 614 -16.28 -8.51 17.03
C ASN A 614 -16.60 -8.56 15.52
N THR A 615 -17.38 -7.60 15.01
CA THR A 615 -17.68 -7.46 13.57
C THR A 615 -17.09 -6.20 12.92
N ALA A 616 -16.67 -5.21 13.72
CA ALA A 616 -15.92 -4.04 13.27
C ALA A 616 -14.45 -4.32 12.99
N GLN A 617 -13.86 -5.34 13.63
CA GLN A 617 -12.49 -5.81 13.38
C GLN A 617 -12.35 -6.62 12.08
N ASN A 618 -13.47 -6.98 11.45
CA ASN A 618 -13.45 -7.72 10.19
C ASN A 618 -12.90 -6.88 9.03
N HIS A 619 -12.44 -7.58 8.01
CA HIS A 619 -11.88 -7.00 6.78
C HIS A 619 -12.80 -5.96 6.12
N TYR A 620 -12.36 -4.69 6.03
CA TYR A 620 -13.16 -3.48 5.73
C TYR A 620 -14.54 -3.70 5.07
N ALA A 621 -14.63 -4.12 3.81
CA ALA A 621 -15.93 -4.23 3.12
C ALA A 621 -16.91 -5.25 3.75
N LEU A 622 -16.44 -6.19 4.57
CA LEU A 622 -17.28 -7.08 5.38
C LEU A 622 -17.76 -6.38 6.66
N ALA A 623 -16.92 -5.55 7.29
CA ALA A 623 -17.37 -4.66 8.36
C ALA A 623 -18.38 -3.63 7.83
N ALA A 624 -18.16 -3.06 6.64
CA ALA A 624 -19.09 -2.17 5.94
C ALA A 624 -20.43 -2.86 5.66
N GLN A 625 -20.45 -4.07 5.07
CA GLN A 625 -21.67 -4.88 4.90
C GLN A 625 -22.35 -5.22 6.23
N ASN A 626 -21.60 -5.42 7.32
CA ASN A 626 -22.16 -5.65 8.65
C ASN A 626 -22.77 -4.39 9.28
N THR A 627 -22.41 -3.17 8.87
CA THR A 627 -23.01 -1.94 9.44
C THR A 627 -24.53 -1.89 9.30
N GLN A 628 -25.09 -2.49 8.25
CA GLN A 628 -26.54 -2.59 8.05
C GLN A 628 -27.20 -3.52 9.08
N LYS A 629 -26.55 -4.63 9.43
CA LYS A 629 -27.03 -5.60 10.44
C LYS A 629 -26.91 -5.02 11.84
N VAL A 630 -25.77 -4.41 12.16
CA VAL A 630 -25.57 -3.69 13.44
C VAL A 630 -26.57 -2.53 13.55
N GLY A 631 -26.88 -1.83 12.45
CA GLY A 631 -27.94 -0.82 12.40
C GLY A 631 -29.32 -1.38 12.77
N GLN A 632 -29.67 -2.59 12.32
CA GLN A 632 -30.92 -3.27 12.71
C GLN A 632 -30.94 -3.66 14.19
N GLU A 633 -29.81 -4.11 14.75
CA GLU A 633 -29.68 -4.43 16.18
C GLU A 633 -29.76 -3.18 17.07
N VAL A 634 -29.17 -2.06 16.62
CA VAL A 634 -29.29 -0.76 17.31
C VAL A 634 -30.71 -0.19 17.18
N ALA A 635 -31.38 -0.34 16.04
CA ALA A 635 -32.79 0.03 15.88
C ALA A 635 -33.69 -0.77 16.85
N HIS A 636 -33.56 -2.09 16.87
CA HIS A 636 -34.30 -2.95 17.81
C HIS A 636 -34.03 -2.59 19.28
N PHE A 637 -32.81 -2.16 19.64
CA PHE A 637 -32.54 -1.61 20.97
C PHE A 637 -33.28 -0.28 21.22
N ILE A 638 -33.34 0.62 20.23
CA ILE A 638 -34.02 1.93 20.29
C ILE A 638 -35.54 1.76 20.41
N ASP A 639 -36.15 0.85 19.66
CA ASP A 639 -37.57 0.53 19.75
C ASP A 639 -37.91 -0.05 21.14
N TRP A 640 -37.08 -0.97 21.64
CA TRP A 640 -37.27 -1.60 22.94
C TRP A 640 -37.12 -0.62 24.12
N ILE A 641 -36.18 0.32 24.07
CA ILE A 641 -36.09 1.36 25.11
C ILE A 641 -37.27 2.33 25.03
N GLU A 642 -37.75 2.71 23.84
CA GLU A 642 -38.95 3.54 23.69
C GLU A 642 -40.17 2.84 24.32
N GLU A 643 -40.41 1.57 23.98
CA GLU A 643 -41.50 0.76 24.53
C GLU A 643 -41.42 0.59 26.06
N MET A 644 -40.25 0.20 26.60
CA MET A 644 -40.12 -0.12 28.03
C MET A 644 -40.02 1.10 28.95
N THR A 645 -39.55 2.25 28.44
CA THR A 645 -39.28 3.43 29.29
C THR A 645 -40.12 4.66 28.96
N ASN A 646 -40.83 4.66 27.82
CA ASN A 646 -41.54 5.81 27.28
C ASN A 646 -40.65 7.07 27.19
N ILE A 647 -39.36 6.88 26.91
CA ILE A 647 -38.40 7.98 26.68
C ILE A 647 -38.73 8.67 25.34
N PRO A 648 -38.96 9.99 25.31
CA PRO A 648 -39.27 10.67 24.06
C PRO A 648 -38.02 10.72 23.18
N LEU A 649 -38.13 10.26 21.94
CA LEU A 649 -36.97 10.11 21.04
C LEU A 649 -36.28 11.42 20.64
N ASP A 650 -36.87 12.58 20.93
CA ASP A 650 -36.18 13.88 20.78
C ASP A 650 -34.99 14.04 21.75
N LYS A 651 -35.01 13.32 22.89
CA LYS A 651 -33.90 13.17 23.83
C LYS A 651 -32.84 12.15 23.41
N LEU A 652 -33.05 11.40 22.32
CA LEU A 652 -32.10 10.41 21.83
C LEU A 652 -31.15 11.01 20.79
N HIS A 653 -29.85 10.90 21.04
CA HIS A 653 -28.79 11.45 20.19
C HIS A 653 -27.74 10.38 19.85
N LEU A 654 -27.76 9.90 18.61
CA LEU A 654 -26.77 8.96 18.09
C LEU A 654 -25.54 9.74 17.60
N ILE A 655 -24.34 9.27 17.97
CA ILE A 655 -23.05 9.87 17.58
C ILE A 655 -22.18 8.76 16.98
N GLY A 656 -21.77 8.92 15.73
CA GLY A 656 -21.10 7.88 14.94
C GLY A 656 -19.78 8.36 14.34
N TYR A 657 -18.76 7.50 14.35
CA TYR A 657 -17.44 7.75 13.76
C TYR A 657 -17.14 6.74 12.64
N ASN A 658 -16.59 7.19 11.51
CA ASN A 658 -16.20 6.32 10.38
C ASN A 658 -17.38 5.37 10.01
N LEU A 659 -17.23 4.04 9.98
CA LEU A 659 -18.33 3.09 9.71
C LEU A 659 -19.53 3.21 10.69
N GLY A 660 -19.29 3.67 11.91
CA GLY A 660 -20.34 3.95 12.90
C GLY A 660 -21.30 5.07 12.46
N ALA A 661 -20.89 5.92 11.51
CA ALA A 661 -21.78 6.86 10.82
C ALA A 661 -22.94 6.15 10.11
N HIS A 662 -22.62 5.08 9.38
CA HIS A 662 -23.61 4.34 8.59
C HIS A 662 -24.46 3.45 9.49
N VAL A 663 -23.87 2.83 10.52
CA VAL A 663 -24.64 2.15 11.58
C VAL A 663 -25.69 3.09 12.20
N ALA A 664 -25.32 4.34 12.51
CA ALA A 664 -26.24 5.33 13.07
C ALA A 664 -27.38 5.69 12.09
N GLY A 665 -27.06 5.88 10.81
CA GLY A 665 -28.05 6.12 9.75
C GLY A 665 -29.02 4.95 9.59
N PHE A 666 -28.50 3.73 9.43
CA PHE A 666 -29.30 2.51 9.36
C PHE A 666 -30.19 2.33 10.59
N ALA A 667 -29.69 2.62 11.80
CA ALA A 667 -30.49 2.56 13.02
C ALA A 667 -31.68 3.54 13.00
N GLY A 668 -31.46 4.80 12.60
CA GLY A 668 -32.54 5.78 12.43
C GLY A 668 -33.47 5.49 11.25
N SER A 669 -33.03 4.70 10.26
CA SER A 669 -33.86 4.22 9.15
C SER A 669 -34.71 2.99 9.50
N TYR A 670 -34.25 2.14 10.42
CA TYR A 670 -34.93 0.90 10.81
C TYR A 670 -35.79 1.00 12.07
N ALA A 671 -35.56 1.97 12.95
CA ALA A 671 -36.43 2.21 14.11
C ALA A 671 -37.85 2.64 13.68
N ASN A 672 -38.87 2.24 14.44
CA ASN A 672 -40.28 2.51 14.13
C ASN A 672 -40.61 4.01 14.13
N ASN A 673 -39.99 4.75 15.05
CA ASN A 673 -40.19 6.19 15.24
C ASN A 673 -38.88 6.96 14.99
N LYS A 674 -38.99 8.23 14.53
CA LYS A 674 -37.81 9.02 14.13
C LYS A 674 -37.04 9.57 15.32
N VAL A 675 -35.80 9.13 15.45
CA VAL A 675 -34.84 9.59 16.46
C VAL A 675 -34.55 11.11 16.34
N GLY A 676 -34.33 11.77 17.47
CA GLY A 676 -34.18 13.21 17.58
C GLY A 676 -32.98 13.78 16.82
N ARG A 677 -31.79 13.19 17.02
CA ARG A 677 -30.57 13.61 16.31
C ARG A 677 -29.61 12.46 16.00
N ILE A 678 -29.06 12.49 14.79
CA ILE A 678 -27.88 11.73 14.39
C ILE A 678 -26.75 12.73 14.09
N THR A 679 -25.78 12.84 15.01
CA THR A 679 -24.42 13.30 14.65
C THR A 679 -23.59 12.05 14.31
N GLY A 680 -24.14 11.23 13.43
CA GLY A 680 -23.56 9.99 12.91
C GLY A 680 -22.44 10.29 11.92
N SER A 681 -21.52 11.17 12.28
CA SER A 681 -20.89 12.02 11.29
C SER A 681 -19.55 12.60 11.67
N LEU A 682 -18.83 11.90 12.53
CA LEU A 682 -17.43 12.18 12.80
C LEU A 682 -16.65 11.52 11.64
N ASP A 683 -16.59 12.25 10.52
CA ASP A 683 -16.03 11.88 9.21
C ASP A 683 -16.56 10.52 8.67
N PRO A 684 -17.82 10.46 8.14
CA PRO A 684 -18.40 9.23 7.58
C PRO A 684 -17.52 8.61 6.49
N ALA A 685 -17.49 7.28 6.42
CA ALA A 685 -16.66 6.56 5.47
C ALA A 685 -17.09 6.81 4.01
N GLY A 686 -16.13 7.08 3.13
CA GLY A 686 -16.32 7.18 1.69
C GLY A 686 -16.31 5.83 0.96
N PRO A 687 -15.30 4.96 1.17
CA PRO A 687 -15.23 3.67 0.48
C PRO A 687 -16.44 2.78 0.79
N ASP A 688 -17.00 2.16 -0.24
CA ASP A 688 -18.25 1.40 -0.24
C ASP A 688 -19.57 2.21 -0.02
N PHE A 689 -19.51 3.54 0.18
CA PHE A 689 -20.69 4.40 0.42
C PHE A 689 -20.76 5.68 -0.45
N GLU A 690 -19.66 6.12 -1.05
CA GLU A 690 -19.60 7.27 -1.95
C GLU A 690 -20.38 7.03 -3.24
N GLY A 691 -21.18 7.99 -3.69
CA GLY A 691 -22.10 7.85 -4.84
C GLY A 691 -23.27 6.87 -4.64
N VAL A 692 -23.26 6.04 -3.59
CA VAL A 692 -24.31 5.03 -3.31
C VAL A 692 -25.64 5.70 -2.92
N HIS A 693 -26.76 5.03 -3.23
CA HIS A 693 -28.10 5.52 -2.93
C HIS A 693 -28.32 5.69 -1.41
N ALA A 694 -29.06 6.74 -1.03
CA ALA A 694 -29.32 7.11 0.35
C ALA A 694 -29.96 6.04 1.28
N HIS A 695 -30.43 4.90 0.76
CA HIS A 695 -30.96 3.79 1.59
C HIS A 695 -29.92 2.73 1.94
N GLN A 696 -28.67 2.88 1.45
CA GLN A 696 -27.52 2.00 1.67
C GLN A 696 -26.36 2.74 2.38
N ARG A 697 -26.64 3.90 2.98
CA ARG A 697 -25.69 4.74 3.71
C ARG A 697 -26.45 5.68 4.66
N LEU A 698 -25.73 6.60 5.30
CA LEU A 698 -26.33 7.72 6.04
C LEU A 698 -27.07 8.67 5.08
N SER A 699 -28.25 9.12 5.50
CA SER A 699 -29.15 10.05 4.80
C SER A 699 -29.65 11.17 5.73
N PRO A 700 -30.01 12.36 5.20
CA PRO A 700 -30.71 13.38 6.00
C PRO A 700 -32.08 12.91 6.53
N ASP A 701 -32.65 11.85 5.94
CA ASP A 701 -33.96 11.31 6.29
C ASP A 701 -33.92 10.35 7.50
N ASP A 702 -32.73 9.96 7.97
CA ASP A 702 -32.58 8.97 9.04
C ASP A 702 -33.03 9.48 10.42
N ALA A 703 -32.99 10.80 10.66
CA ALA A 703 -33.41 11.42 11.91
C ALA A 703 -34.13 12.76 11.71
N VAL A 704 -34.76 13.27 12.76
CA VAL A 704 -35.35 14.63 12.77
C VAL A 704 -34.27 15.68 12.46
N PHE A 705 -33.03 15.48 12.90
CA PHE A 705 -31.86 16.25 12.49
C PHE A 705 -30.61 15.38 12.29
N VAL A 706 -29.89 15.60 11.19
CA VAL A 706 -28.61 14.98 10.85
C VAL A 706 -27.59 16.07 10.54
N ASP A 707 -26.45 16.07 11.22
CA ASP A 707 -25.36 17.06 11.04
C ASP A 707 -24.00 16.38 10.85
N VAL A 708 -23.15 16.94 9.97
CA VAL A 708 -21.95 16.26 9.46
C VAL A 708 -20.66 17.07 9.60
N LEU A 709 -19.58 16.42 10.04
CA LEU A 709 -18.22 16.97 10.07
C LEU A 709 -17.32 16.15 9.12
N HIS A 710 -17.05 16.68 7.93
CA HIS A 710 -16.16 16.06 6.95
C HIS A 710 -14.74 16.62 7.11
N THR A 711 -13.81 15.89 7.72
CA THR A 711 -12.42 16.33 7.93
C THR A 711 -11.42 15.75 6.92
N PHE A 712 -11.61 14.51 6.42
CA PHE A 712 -10.70 13.87 5.47
C PHE A 712 -11.42 13.31 4.22
N SER A 713 -12.22 14.18 3.60
CA SER A 713 -13.08 13.93 2.43
C SER A 713 -12.56 14.50 1.10
N ARG A 714 -11.40 15.14 1.08
CA ARG A 714 -10.90 15.90 -0.09
C ARG A 714 -9.39 15.78 -0.28
N GLY A 715 -8.95 14.64 -0.80
CA GLY A 715 -7.56 14.36 -1.13
C GLY A 715 -6.99 15.23 -2.25
N SER A 716 -5.96 16.02 -1.94
CA SER A 716 -4.94 16.31 -2.96
C SER A 716 -4.07 15.06 -3.11
N LEU A 717 -3.75 14.66 -4.35
CA LEU A 717 -3.14 13.36 -4.67
C LEU A 717 -4.04 12.14 -4.43
N GLY A 718 -5.37 12.28 -4.55
CA GLY A 718 -6.31 11.15 -4.69
C GLY A 718 -6.65 10.37 -3.40
N LEU A 719 -6.04 10.68 -2.26
CA LEU A 719 -6.30 10.03 -0.99
C LEU A 719 -7.49 10.65 -0.24
N SER A 720 -8.63 9.96 -0.22
CA SER A 720 -9.79 10.28 0.62
C SER A 720 -10.28 9.03 1.35
N ILE A 721 -10.69 9.19 2.60
CA ILE A 721 -11.26 8.08 3.41
C ILE A 721 -12.63 8.50 3.98
N GLY A 722 -12.81 9.78 4.29
CA GLY A 722 -14.13 10.37 4.48
C GLY A 722 -14.88 10.58 3.16
N ILE A 723 -16.21 10.66 3.24
CA ILE A 723 -17.12 10.86 2.10
C ILE A 723 -17.18 12.35 1.68
N GLU A 724 -17.12 12.67 0.37
CA GLU A 724 -17.23 14.06 -0.15
C GLU A 724 -18.69 14.47 -0.42
N GLN A 725 -19.57 13.55 -0.82
CA GLN A 725 -20.99 13.91 -1.02
C GLN A 725 -21.64 14.35 0.30
N PRO A 726 -22.56 15.34 0.29
CA PRO A 726 -23.28 15.74 1.49
C PRO A 726 -24.30 14.65 1.86
N VAL A 727 -24.40 14.33 3.16
CA VAL A 727 -25.20 13.21 3.67
C VAL A 727 -26.11 13.59 4.84
N GLY A 728 -26.07 14.83 5.34
CA GLY A 728 -26.97 15.32 6.41
C GLY A 728 -27.82 16.52 6.00
N HIS A 729 -28.53 17.12 6.96
CA HIS A 729 -29.20 18.43 6.77
C HIS A 729 -28.19 19.57 6.72
N VAL A 730 -27.07 19.45 7.44
CA VAL A 730 -25.98 20.43 7.51
C VAL A 730 -24.64 19.71 7.43
N ASP A 731 -23.83 20.05 6.44
CA ASP A 731 -22.59 19.35 6.08
C ASP A 731 -21.42 20.31 6.22
N ILE A 732 -20.68 20.24 7.31
CA ILE A 732 -19.55 21.13 7.61
C ILE A 732 -18.27 20.47 7.12
N TYR A 733 -17.46 21.22 6.36
CA TYR A 733 -16.16 20.79 5.86
C TYR A 733 -15.05 21.66 6.49
N PRO A 734 -14.58 21.36 7.72
CA PRO A 734 -13.44 22.05 8.33
C PRO A 734 -12.23 22.07 7.39
N ASN A 735 -11.65 23.24 7.22
CA ASN A 735 -10.55 23.53 6.29
C ASN A 735 -10.82 23.28 4.80
N GLY A 736 -12.00 22.76 4.44
CA GLY A 736 -12.37 22.29 3.10
C GLY A 736 -12.51 20.78 2.96
N GLY A 737 -12.45 20.01 4.06
CA GLY A 737 -12.44 18.54 4.06
C GLY A 737 -11.09 17.93 3.64
N SER A 738 -10.03 18.74 3.62
CA SER A 738 -8.67 18.34 3.26
C SER A 738 -7.76 18.42 4.50
N PHE A 739 -6.44 18.47 4.34
CA PHE A 739 -5.48 18.52 5.45
C PHE A 739 -5.86 19.51 6.56
N GLN A 740 -5.93 18.99 7.78
CA GLN A 740 -6.31 19.69 9.00
C GLN A 740 -5.05 20.20 9.72
N PRO A 741 -5.01 21.47 10.16
CA PRO A 741 -3.88 21.99 10.91
C PRO A 741 -3.53 21.14 12.13
N GLY A 742 -2.23 21.08 12.45
CA GLY A 742 -1.67 20.19 13.48
C GLY A 742 -1.42 18.76 13.00
N CYS A 743 -2.17 18.26 12.01
CA CYS A 743 -1.89 16.96 11.40
C CYS A 743 -0.76 17.09 10.37
N ASN A 744 0.29 16.28 10.56
CA ASN A 744 1.53 16.40 9.78
C ASN A 744 1.52 15.56 8.50
N LEU A 745 0.37 15.29 7.87
CA LEU A 745 0.30 14.33 6.75
C LEU A 745 1.18 14.77 5.57
N GLN A 746 1.16 16.05 5.20
CA GLN A 746 2.04 16.55 4.12
C GLN A 746 3.54 16.49 4.48
N GLY A 747 3.90 16.59 5.76
CA GLY A 747 5.28 16.48 6.23
C GLY A 747 5.73 15.03 6.43
N ALA A 748 4.84 14.14 6.83
CA ALA A 748 5.03 12.70 6.88
C ALA A 748 5.25 12.15 5.45
N LEU A 749 4.38 12.50 4.50
CA LEU A 749 4.53 12.18 3.07
C LEU A 749 5.88 12.66 2.49
N LYS A 750 6.41 13.80 2.96
CA LYS A 750 7.75 14.29 2.59
C LYS A 750 8.91 13.63 3.36
N LYS A 751 8.64 12.94 4.47
CA LYS A 751 9.64 12.33 5.37
C LYS A 751 9.56 10.79 5.46
N VAL A 752 8.72 10.12 4.66
CA VAL A 752 8.61 8.64 4.60
C VAL A 752 10.00 7.99 4.46
N ALA A 753 10.86 8.57 3.62
CA ALA A 753 12.24 8.13 3.39
C ALA A 753 13.16 8.19 4.63
N ASN A 754 12.80 8.96 5.67
CA ASN A 754 13.65 9.24 6.83
C ASN A 754 13.07 8.75 8.17
N LEU A 755 11.75 8.53 8.28
CA LEU A 755 11.06 8.20 9.54
C LEU A 755 10.18 6.95 9.49
N GLY A 756 9.99 6.32 8.33
CA GLY A 756 9.17 5.12 8.20
C GLY A 756 7.66 5.35 8.32
N LEU A 757 6.90 4.26 8.31
CA LEU A 757 5.44 4.29 8.11
C LEU A 757 4.63 4.74 9.34
N LEU A 758 5.17 4.63 10.55
CA LEU A 758 4.48 5.03 11.78
C LEU A 758 3.98 6.49 11.72
N ALA A 759 4.80 7.38 11.16
CA ALA A 759 4.47 8.79 10.97
C ALA A 759 3.34 9.02 9.94
N MET A 760 3.02 8.05 9.08
CA MET A 760 1.88 8.12 8.14
C MET A 760 0.59 7.63 8.79
N ASN A 761 0.61 6.52 9.53
CA ASN A 761 -0.58 6.01 10.20
C ASN A 761 -1.09 7.00 11.25
N GLU A 762 -0.19 7.55 12.08
CA GLU A 762 -0.50 8.63 13.03
C GLU A 762 -1.06 9.88 12.33
N ALA A 763 -0.52 10.23 11.16
CA ALA A 763 -0.99 11.40 10.43
C ALA A 763 -2.38 11.19 9.80
N ILE A 764 -2.63 10.05 9.14
CA ILE A 764 -3.95 9.73 8.56
C ILE A 764 -5.00 9.61 9.67
N ARG A 765 -4.67 8.96 10.79
CA ARG A 765 -5.55 8.91 11.97
C ARG A 765 -5.87 10.32 12.48
N CYS A 766 -4.86 11.20 12.60
CA CYS A 766 -5.06 12.61 12.99
C CYS A 766 -6.06 13.35 12.08
N GLU A 767 -5.96 13.22 10.74
CA GLU A 767 -6.89 13.88 9.81
C GLU A 767 -8.35 13.41 10.01
N HIS A 768 -8.53 12.12 10.31
CA HIS A 768 -9.84 11.47 10.41
C HIS A 768 -10.48 11.64 11.82
N GLU A 769 -9.72 11.38 12.90
CA GLU A 769 -10.10 11.64 14.30
C GLU A 769 -10.31 13.15 14.58
N ARG A 770 -9.80 14.07 13.74
CA ARG A 770 -10.01 15.51 13.93
C ARG A 770 -11.50 15.87 14.03
N SER A 771 -12.38 15.16 13.33
CA SER A 771 -13.83 15.31 13.44
C SER A 771 -14.34 15.10 14.87
N VAL A 772 -13.91 14.03 15.54
CA VAL A 772 -14.21 13.73 16.95
C VAL A 772 -13.67 14.83 17.86
N HIS A 773 -12.44 15.28 17.63
CA HIS A 773 -11.84 16.35 18.43
C HIS A 773 -12.55 17.70 18.27
N LEU A 774 -13.10 18.02 17.10
CA LEU A 774 -13.92 19.22 16.89
C LEU A 774 -15.29 19.11 17.57
N PHE A 775 -15.85 17.91 17.70
CA PHE A 775 -17.08 17.70 18.47
C PHE A 775 -16.83 17.78 19.98
N ILE A 776 -15.74 17.20 20.48
CA ILE A 776 -15.30 17.35 21.89
C ILE A 776 -15.02 18.83 22.22
N ASP A 777 -14.42 19.58 21.31
CA ASP A 777 -14.21 21.02 21.47
C ASP A 777 -15.52 21.79 21.64
N SER A 778 -16.54 21.48 20.84
CA SER A 778 -17.88 22.05 20.97
C SER A 778 -18.66 21.63 22.22
N LEU A 779 -18.27 20.56 22.91
CA LEU A 779 -18.85 20.15 24.20
C LEU A 779 -18.19 20.89 25.37
N LEU A 780 -16.90 21.23 25.28
CA LEU A 780 -16.13 21.79 26.38
C LEU A 780 -16.00 23.32 26.32
N ASN A 781 -16.11 23.94 25.14
CA ASN A 781 -15.87 25.37 24.94
C ASN A 781 -17.10 26.10 24.34
N GLU A 782 -18.24 26.06 25.04
CA GLU A 782 -19.51 26.68 24.60
C GLU A 782 -19.36 28.17 24.26
N GLU A 783 -18.78 28.97 25.16
CA GLU A 783 -18.60 30.42 24.95
C GLU A 783 -17.67 30.73 23.76
N GLU A 784 -16.88 29.75 23.33
CA GLU A 784 -15.97 29.83 22.18
C GLU A 784 -16.39 28.94 21.00
N ALA A 785 -17.68 28.62 20.86
CA ALA A 785 -18.18 27.76 19.79
C ALA A 785 -17.78 28.26 18.38
N SER A 786 -17.04 27.41 17.65
CA SER A 786 -16.61 27.67 16.27
C SER A 786 -17.79 27.90 15.33
N LYS A 787 -17.65 28.84 14.38
CA LYS A 787 -18.68 29.17 13.38
C LYS A 787 -18.32 28.64 11.99
N ALA A 788 -19.30 28.08 11.29
CA ALA A 788 -19.22 27.66 9.90
C ALA A 788 -20.17 28.47 9.01
N TYR A 789 -19.78 28.66 7.75
CA TYR A 789 -20.46 29.54 6.79
C TYR A 789 -20.90 28.77 5.56
N ARG A 790 -22.17 28.92 5.18
CA ARG A 790 -22.74 28.31 3.96
C ARG A 790 -22.02 28.85 2.73
N CYS A 791 -21.49 27.96 1.89
CA CYS A 791 -20.83 28.32 0.65
C CYS A 791 -21.04 27.25 -0.43
N ALA A 792 -20.87 27.59 -1.71
CA ALA A 792 -21.01 26.61 -2.80
C ALA A 792 -19.77 25.71 -2.94
N SER A 793 -18.59 26.19 -2.56
CA SER A 793 -17.33 25.43 -2.59
C SER A 793 -16.31 25.98 -1.59
N SER A 794 -15.31 25.17 -1.24
CA SER A 794 -14.16 25.61 -0.42
C SER A 794 -13.38 26.75 -1.09
N ASP A 795 -13.24 26.74 -2.43
CA ASP A 795 -12.60 27.83 -3.18
C ASP A 795 -13.31 29.19 -2.97
N MET A 796 -14.64 29.23 -3.07
CA MET A 796 -15.40 30.46 -2.81
C MET A 796 -15.32 30.91 -1.34
N PHE A 797 -15.18 29.97 -0.41
CA PHE A 797 -14.96 30.26 1.01
C PHE A 797 -13.56 30.83 1.27
N ASN A 798 -12.51 30.24 0.69
CA ASN A 798 -11.13 30.73 0.78
C ASN A 798 -10.94 32.10 0.10
N ARG A 799 -11.75 32.46 -0.90
CA ARG A 799 -11.87 33.83 -1.45
C ARG A 799 -12.72 34.77 -0.57
N GLY A 800 -13.02 34.37 0.66
CA GLY A 800 -13.73 35.13 1.68
C GLY A 800 -15.19 35.47 1.33
N MET A 801 -15.77 34.92 0.26
CA MET A 801 -17.03 35.44 -0.29
C MET A 801 -18.24 35.20 0.63
N CYS A 802 -18.18 34.13 1.44
CA CYS A 802 -19.32 33.54 2.13
C CYS A 802 -19.51 33.95 3.61
N LEU A 803 -18.64 34.79 4.20
CA LEU A 803 -18.71 35.19 5.63
C LEU A 803 -19.92 36.07 6.04
N LYS A 804 -21.04 36.06 5.31
CA LYS A 804 -22.19 36.92 5.57
C LYS A 804 -23.30 36.18 6.33
N CYS A 805 -23.13 36.04 7.63
CA CYS A 805 -24.09 35.38 8.51
C CYS A 805 -25.45 36.11 8.51
N ARG A 806 -26.48 35.44 7.98
CA ARG A 806 -27.88 35.91 7.86
C ARG A 806 -28.81 34.71 7.91
N LYS A 807 -29.63 34.61 8.97
CA LYS A 807 -30.47 33.42 9.26
C LYS A 807 -29.63 32.14 9.06
N ASP A 808 -30.06 31.24 8.20
CA ASP A 808 -29.44 29.94 7.87
C ASP A 808 -28.20 29.97 6.94
N HIS A 809 -27.49 31.11 6.83
CA HIS A 809 -26.19 31.18 6.13
C HIS A 809 -24.97 30.84 7.00
N CYS A 810 -25.20 30.56 8.29
CA CYS A 810 -24.17 30.30 9.29
C CYS A 810 -24.70 29.33 10.34
N ASN A 811 -23.82 28.51 10.89
CA ASN A 811 -24.11 27.61 12.00
C ASN A 811 -22.92 27.53 12.96
N THR A 812 -23.16 27.03 14.16
CA THR A 812 -22.16 26.49 15.08
C THR A 812 -21.61 25.17 14.54
N VAL A 813 -20.38 24.82 14.93
CA VAL A 813 -19.75 23.52 14.64
C VAL A 813 -19.98 22.58 15.82
N GLY A 814 -20.42 21.34 15.55
CA GLY A 814 -20.56 20.30 16.57
C GLY A 814 -21.85 20.40 17.40
N TYR A 815 -21.74 20.31 18.72
CA TYR A 815 -22.85 20.05 19.63
C TYR A 815 -24.02 21.02 19.46
N ASP A 816 -23.79 22.33 19.52
CA ASP A 816 -24.87 23.32 19.43
C ASP A 816 -25.30 23.65 17.98
N ALA A 817 -24.88 22.86 16.98
CA ALA A 817 -25.33 23.03 15.59
C ALA A 817 -26.85 22.89 15.48
N ARG A 818 -27.53 23.84 14.81
CA ARG A 818 -29.00 23.84 14.69
C ARG A 818 -29.48 23.29 13.34
N ARG A 819 -30.65 22.65 13.34
CA ARG A 819 -31.34 22.24 12.12
C ARG A 819 -31.77 23.45 11.29
N ILE A 820 -31.57 23.36 9.98
CA ILE A 820 -32.05 24.34 9.00
C ILE A 820 -33.22 23.74 8.22
N ARG A 821 -34.38 24.41 8.23
CA ARG A 821 -35.61 23.93 7.56
C ARG A 821 -35.52 24.12 6.04
N ARG A 822 -34.86 23.18 5.34
CA ARG A 822 -34.78 23.11 3.86
C ARG A 822 -34.77 21.66 3.37
N ALA A 823 -35.35 21.40 2.20
CA ALA A 823 -35.45 20.08 1.57
C ALA A 823 -34.18 19.64 0.80
N ARG A 824 -33.01 20.22 1.11
CA ARG A 824 -31.70 19.84 0.54
C ARG A 824 -30.59 20.14 1.54
N SER A 825 -29.63 19.21 1.62
CA SER A 825 -28.37 19.30 2.37
C SER A 825 -27.60 20.60 2.14
N ILE A 826 -26.77 21.00 3.10
CA ILE A 826 -26.21 22.36 3.17
C ILE A 826 -24.72 22.30 3.49
N LYS A 827 -23.90 22.37 2.44
CA LYS A 827 -22.45 22.52 2.58
C LYS A 827 -22.08 23.85 3.26
N MET A 828 -21.32 23.76 4.35
CA MET A 828 -20.73 24.86 5.10
C MET A 828 -19.23 24.65 5.27
N PHE A 829 -18.50 25.75 5.44
CA PHE A 829 -17.04 25.76 5.53
C PHE A 829 -16.58 26.63 6.70
N THR A 830 -15.45 26.25 7.29
CA THR A 830 -14.75 27.00 8.34
C THR A 830 -13.24 26.75 8.22
N LYS A 831 -12.41 27.58 8.85
CA LYS A 831 -11.01 27.24 9.14
C LYS A 831 -10.88 26.84 10.62
N THR A 832 -9.78 26.18 10.95
CA THR A 832 -9.40 25.86 12.33
C THR A 832 -7.92 26.18 12.54
N ARG A 833 -7.47 26.22 13.80
CA ARG A 833 -6.04 26.18 14.14
C ARG A 833 -5.59 24.76 14.46
N ALA A 834 -4.32 24.60 14.85
CA ALA A 834 -3.66 23.31 15.01
C ALA A 834 -3.99 22.54 16.31
N ALA A 835 -4.41 23.24 17.36
CA ALA A 835 -4.65 22.72 18.69
C ALA A 835 -5.98 23.24 19.27
N MET A 836 -6.49 22.56 20.31
CA MET A 836 -7.75 22.85 20.98
C MET A 836 -7.61 24.05 21.95
N PRO A 837 -8.62 24.94 22.10
CA PRO A 837 -9.82 25.04 21.27
C PRO A 837 -9.46 25.38 19.82
N PHE A 838 -10.12 24.74 18.86
CA PHE A 838 -9.73 24.77 17.44
C PHE A 838 -10.25 26.00 16.68
N ARG A 839 -11.01 26.85 17.36
CA ARG A 839 -11.57 28.11 16.86
C ARG A 839 -10.52 29.04 16.27
N VAL A 840 -10.97 29.81 15.27
CA VAL A 840 -10.28 30.94 14.65
C VAL A 840 -11.29 32.03 14.30
N HIS A 841 -10.81 33.25 14.04
CA HIS A 841 -11.65 34.42 13.73
C HIS A 841 -11.49 34.77 12.24
N HIS A 842 -12.61 34.93 11.52
CA HIS A 842 -12.63 35.06 10.08
C HIS A 842 -12.86 36.51 9.63
N TYR A 843 -12.07 37.02 8.69
CA TYR A 843 -12.21 38.39 8.17
C TYR A 843 -12.32 38.37 6.64
N GLN A 844 -13.38 38.97 6.11
CA GLN A 844 -13.60 39.17 4.67
C GLN A 844 -13.00 40.52 4.28
N LEU A 845 -11.81 40.50 3.66
CA LEU A 845 -11.18 41.69 3.09
C LEU A 845 -11.65 41.85 1.63
N LYS A 846 -12.19 43.02 1.28
CA LYS A 846 -12.50 43.38 -0.11
C LYS A 846 -11.75 44.63 -0.53
N ILE A 847 -11.10 44.56 -1.70
CA ILE A 847 -10.33 45.65 -2.29
C ILE A 847 -10.81 45.88 -3.72
N ARG A 848 -11.13 47.13 -4.09
CA ARG A 848 -11.34 47.54 -5.48
C ARG A 848 -10.09 48.23 -6.01
N PHE A 849 -9.42 47.59 -6.95
CA PHE A 849 -8.24 48.14 -7.61
C PHE A 849 -8.65 49.01 -8.81
N GLN A 850 -7.93 50.11 -9.02
CA GLN A 850 -7.98 50.96 -10.20
C GLN A 850 -6.57 50.98 -10.81
N VAL A 851 -6.48 50.70 -12.11
CA VAL A 851 -5.23 50.68 -12.89
C VAL A 851 -5.38 51.74 -13.99
N GLN A 852 -4.29 52.47 -14.30
CA GLN A 852 -4.33 53.62 -15.21
C GLN A 852 -3.83 53.33 -16.64
N THR A 853 -3.36 52.11 -16.92
CA THR A 853 -2.82 51.70 -18.24
C THR A 853 -3.50 50.43 -18.77
N ASN A 854 -3.69 50.36 -20.10
CA ASN A 854 -4.11 49.15 -20.80
C ASN A 854 -2.90 48.22 -21.03
N GLN A 855 -2.34 47.69 -19.95
CA GLN A 855 -1.31 46.64 -20.01
C GLN A 855 -1.83 45.30 -19.48
N SER A 856 -1.33 44.24 -20.09
CA SER A 856 -1.65 42.86 -19.75
C SER A 856 -0.89 42.40 -18.51
N GLU A 857 -1.64 41.95 -17.50
CA GLU A 857 -1.28 40.83 -16.60
C GLU A 857 -0.02 41.02 -15.72
N MET A 858 -0.25 41.47 -14.48
CA MET A 858 0.73 41.38 -13.38
C MET A 858 0.27 40.39 -12.31
N GLU A 859 1.23 39.70 -11.68
CA GLU A 859 1.03 38.85 -10.49
C GLU A 859 1.81 39.39 -9.28
N PRO A 860 1.37 40.50 -8.65
CA PRO A 860 2.04 41.06 -7.49
C PRO A 860 1.77 40.25 -6.22
N THR A 861 2.79 40.12 -5.36
CA THR A 861 2.61 39.60 -4.00
C THR A 861 2.12 40.72 -3.10
N ILE A 862 0.90 40.60 -2.57
CA ILE A 862 0.33 41.57 -1.63
C ILE A 862 0.35 40.97 -0.23
N THR A 863 0.88 41.72 0.75
CA THR A 863 0.86 41.36 2.17
C THR A 863 0.07 42.39 2.99
N VAL A 864 -0.64 41.92 4.00
CA VAL A 864 -1.56 42.73 4.84
C VAL A 864 -1.26 42.49 6.32
N SER A 865 -1.28 43.56 7.11
CA SER A 865 -1.23 43.50 8.59
C SER A 865 -2.45 44.20 9.17
N LEU A 866 -3.07 43.58 10.17
CA LEU A 866 -4.26 44.05 10.87
C LEU A 866 -3.90 44.42 12.31
N TYR A 867 -4.36 45.58 12.79
CA TYR A 867 -4.16 46.06 14.16
C TYR A 867 -5.53 46.44 14.74
N GLY A 868 -5.89 45.87 15.88
CA GLY A 868 -7.15 46.14 16.58
C GLY A 868 -6.95 46.44 18.06
N THR A 869 -8.04 46.59 18.81
CA THR A 869 -8.03 46.95 20.24
C THR A 869 -7.30 45.94 21.13
N ASN A 870 -7.34 44.65 20.78
CA ASN A 870 -6.89 43.56 21.65
C ASN A 870 -5.56 42.94 21.19
N GLY A 871 -5.11 43.24 19.96
CA GLY A 871 -3.89 42.67 19.40
C GLY A 871 -3.64 43.09 17.96
N SER A 872 -2.58 42.54 17.36
CA SER A 872 -2.26 42.77 15.95
C SER A 872 -1.61 41.56 15.31
N VAL A 873 -1.96 41.27 14.06
CA VAL A 873 -1.41 40.16 13.27
C VAL A 873 -0.83 40.71 11.98
N THR A 874 0.39 40.28 11.64
CA THR A 874 1.18 40.87 10.55
C THR A 874 1.46 39.90 9.41
N ASN A 875 1.71 40.44 8.22
CA ASN A 875 2.25 39.73 7.06
C ASN A 875 1.34 38.63 6.45
N PHE A 876 0.01 38.78 6.51
CA PHE A 876 -0.92 37.96 5.74
C PHE A 876 -0.66 38.11 4.23
N GLN A 877 -0.09 37.09 3.59
CA GLN A 877 0.03 37.04 2.13
C GLN A 877 -1.35 36.75 1.52
N LEU A 878 -1.81 37.61 0.61
CA LEU A 878 -3.06 37.40 -0.13
C LEU A 878 -2.84 36.37 -1.25
N ASP A 879 -3.67 35.33 -1.30
CA ASP A 879 -3.62 34.37 -2.42
C ASP A 879 -4.29 34.95 -3.67
N VAL A 880 -3.46 35.35 -4.64
CA VAL A 880 -3.87 35.87 -5.96
C VAL A 880 -3.90 34.75 -7.02
N ARG A 881 -3.39 33.53 -6.72
CA ARG A 881 -2.96 32.50 -7.70
C ARG A 881 -4.07 31.86 -8.55
N LYS A 882 -5.34 32.27 -8.39
CA LYS A 882 -6.48 31.87 -9.24
C LYS A 882 -7.39 33.04 -9.64
N GLY A 883 -6.83 34.25 -9.72
CA GLY A 883 -7.56 35.42 -10.18
C GLY A 883 -6.65 36.58 -10.57
N LYS A 884 -6.38 36.72 -11.88
CA LYS A 884 -5.72 37.90 -12.47
C LYS A 884 -6.37 39.18 -11.91
N ILE A 885 -5.57 40.17 -11.48
CA ILE A 885 -6.09 41.41 -10.88
C ILE A 885 -6.71 42.27 -11.99
N THR A 886 -7.97 41.98 -12.32
CA THR A 886 -8.70 42.71 -13.36
C THR A 886 -8.96 44.15 -12.92
N PRO A 887 -8.56 45.17 -13.71
CA PRO A 887 -8.84 46.56 -13.41
C PRO A 887 -10.32 46.84 -13.11
N ASN A 888 -10.57 47.77 -12.19
CA ASN A 888 -11.89 48.27 -11.81
C ASN A 888 -12.86 47.25 -11.17
N LYS A 889 -12.48 45.98 -10.97
CA LYS A 889 -13.29 45.01 -10.20
C LYS A 889 -12.95 45.03 -8.71
N THR A 890 -13.89 44.59 -7.89
CA THR A 890 -13.69 44.39 -6.44
C THR A 890 -13.32 42.93 -6.20
N HIS A 891 -12.10 42.69 -5.73
CA HIS A 891 -11.63 41.37 -5.30
C HIS A 891 -11.98 41.12 -3.83
N SER A 892 -11.99 39.85 -3.42
CA SER A 892 -12.40 39.38 -2.11
C SER A 892 -11.41 38.31 -1.63
N PHE A 893 -11.01 38.39 -0.38
CA PHE A 893 -10.02 37.52 0.26
C PHE A 893 -10.52 37.09 1.64
N LEU A 894 -10.19 35.86 2.06
CA LEU A 894 -10.33 35.43 3.44
C LEU A 894 -9.01 35.69 4.19
N LEU A 895 -9.09 36.36 5.33
CA LEU A 895 -8.03 36.41 6.35
C LEU A 895 -8.55 35.67 7.60
N VAL A 896 -7.63 35.08 8.37
CA VAL A 896 -7.97 34.28 9.55
C VAL A 896 -6.95 34.51 10.64
N THR A 897 -7.37 34.86 11.86
CA THR A 897 -6.51 34.97 13.04
C THR A 897 -6.81 33.86 14.04
N GLU A 898 -5.80 33.39 14.77
CA GLU A 898 -5.97 32.39 15.84
C GLU A 898 -6.39 33.01 17.19
N GLU A 899 -6.37 34.34 17.28
CA GLU A 899 -6.73 35.16 18.45
C GLU A 899 -7.72 36.26 18.02
N ASP A 900 -8.53 36.77 18.95
CA ASP A 900 -9.38 37.94 18.68
C ASP A 900 -8.58 39.24 18.78
N ILE A 901 -8.28 39.86 17.63
CA ILE A 901 -7.67 41.20 17.60
C ILE A 901 -8.64 42.32 18.05
N GLY A 902 -9.90 42.01 18.31
CA GLY A 902 -10.92 42.94 18.75
C GLY A 902 -11.38 43.88 17.64
N ASP A 903 -11.65 45.13 17.99
CA ASP A 903 -12.11 46.13 17.05
C ASP A 903 -10.95 46.66 16.19
N LEU A 904 -11.03 46.45 14.88
CA LEU A 904 -9.96 46.82 13.94
C LEU A 904 -9.79 48.35 13.86
N GLN A 905 -8.59 48.82 14.19
CA GLN A 905 -8.20 50.23 14.18
C GLN A 905 -7.39 50.63 12.93
N MET A 906 -6.48 49.76 12.48
CA MET A 906 -5.57 50.05 11.37
C MET A 906 -5.36 48.81 10.49
N MET A 907 -5.22 49.03 9.18
CA MET A 907 -4.68 48.04 8.24
C MET A 907 -3.46 48.63 7.52
N LYS A 908 -2.36 47.88 7.49
CA LYS A 908 -1.18 48.18 6.68
C LYS A 908 -1.14 47.19 5.51
N MET A 909 -0.78 47.65 4.32
CA MET A 909 -0.64 46.82 3.13
C MET A 909 0.71 47.11 2.46
N ARG A 910 1.42 46.07 2.05
CA ARG A 910 2.63 46.15 1.21
C ARG A 910 2.39 45.34 -0.06
N MET A 911 2.97 45.80 -1.16
CA MET A 911 2.98 45.08 -2.43
C MET A 911 4.43 44.90 -2.89
N GLU A 912 4.79 43.69 -3.31
CA GLU A 912 6.12 43.30 -3.80
C GLU A 912 5.97 42.68 -5.20
N ASP A 913 6.86 43.08 -6.11
CA ASP A 913 6.85 42.64 -7.51
C ASP A 913 7.62 41.32 -7.67
N SER A 914 6.96 40.29 -8.20
CA SER A 914 7.50 38.94 -8.37
C SER A 914 8.58 38.84 -9.45
N SER A 915 8.76 39.86 -10.30
CA SER A 915 9.77 39.89 -11.37
C SER A 915 11.20 40.16 -10.89
N ARG A 916 11.39 40.77 -9.69
CA ARG A 916 12.71 41.13 -9.17
C ARG A 916 13.28 40.03 -8.27
N ARG A 917 14.16 39.18 -8.85
CA ARG A 917 15.03 38.30 -8.06
C ARG A 917 15.88 39.11 -7.06
N PRO A 918 16.10 38.63 -5.83
CA PRO A 918 17.10 39.22 -4.96
C PRO A 918 18.50 38.93 -5.53
N VAL A 919 19.14 39.95 -6.09
CA VAL A 919 20.60 39.94 -6.27
C VAL A 919 21.23 39.95 -4.88
N SER A 920 22.39 39.31 -4.73
CA SER A 920 23.15 39.24 -3.48
C SER A 920 23.40 40.63 -2.88
N SER A 921 23.50 40.68 -1.54
CA SER A 921 23.93 41.88 -0.83
C SER A 921 25.33 42.35 -1.28
N LEU A 922 25.66 43.60 -0.95
CA LEU A 922 26.93 44.28 -1.24
C LEU A 922 27.14 44.74 -2.70
N ILE A 923 26.18 45.49 -3.26
CA ILE A 923 26.35 46.82 -3.93
C ILE A 923 24.98 47.31 -4.44
N SER A 924 24.42 48.35 -3.83
CA SER A 924 23.31 49.16 -4.40
C SER A 924 23.07 50.50 -3.69
N THR A 925 23.61 50.71 -2.49
CA THR A 925 23.39 51.87 -1.59
C THR A 925 23.94 53.22 -2.07
N ALA A 926 24.13 53.41 -3.39
CA ALA A 926 24.80 54.59 -3.96
C ALA A 926 24.22 55.09 -5.30
N TRP A 927 23.19 54.44 -5.86
CA TRP A 927 22.70 54.69 -7.23
C TRP A 927 21.21 55.08 -7.31
N SER A 928 20.67 55.74 -6.28
CA SER A 928 19.25 56.17 -6.22
C SER A 928 19.04 57.67 -6.09
N TRP A 929 20.07 58.49 -6.34
CA TRP A 929 20.02 59.96 -6.24
C TRP A 929 20.16 60.69 -7.58
N TRP A 930 20.47 59.99 -8.67
CA TRP A 930 20.65 60.57 -10.01
C TRP A 930 19.79 59.81 -11.02
N ASN A 931 19.18 60.57 -11.92
CA ASN A 931 18.18 60.18 -12.93
C ASN A 931 16.83 59.68 -12.37
N GLY A 932 15.76 60.38 -12.77
CA GLY A 932 14.39 59.90 -12.67
C GLY A 932 14.00 59.04 -13.88
N ASP A 933 12.69 58.83 -14.01
CA ASP A 933 12.01 58.03 -15.03
C ASP A 933 12.32 56.52 -15.01
N SER A 934 11.59 55.81 -14.13
CA SER A 934 11.22 54.42 -14.38
C SER A 934 9.72 54.27 -14.14
N SER A 935 8.99 53.90 -15.20
CA SER A 935 7.52 53.93 -15.24
C SER A 935 6.89 52.70 -14.57
N CYS A 936 7.13 52.54 -13.26
CA CYS A 936 6.45 51.55 -12.43
C CYS A 936 4.92 51.77 -12.48
N SER A 937 4.19 50.74 -12.90
CA SER A 937 2.74 50.76 -13.07
C SER A 937 1.99 50.84 -11.72
N GLU A 938 1.53 52.03 -11.33
CA GLU A 938 0.81 52.26 -10.08
C GLU A 938 -0.56 51.55 -10.03
N ILE A 939 -0.67 50.53 -9.18
CA ILE A 939 -1.96 49.89 -8.82
C ILE A 939 -2.57 50.65 -7.64
N LYS A 940 -3.68 51.36 -7.86
CA LYS A 940 -4.33 52.21 -6.84
C LYS A 940 -5.53 51.51 -6.19
N ALA A 941 -5.47 51.29 -4.88
CA ALA A 941 -6.56 50.70 -4.11
C ALA A 941 -7.66 51.76 -3.83
N LYS A 942 -8.69 51.82 -4.69
CA LYS A 942 -9.73 52.86 -4.65
C LYS A 942 -10.67 52.75 -3.45
N LYS A 943 -10.98 51.53 -3.01
CA LYS A 943 -11.85 51.28 -1.86
C LYS A 943 -11.50 49.96 -1.21
N ILE A 944 -11.40 49.99 0.11
CA ILE A 944 -11.18 48.82 0.96
C ILE A 944 -12.38 48.70 1.91
N SER A 945 -12.81 47.49 2.20
CA SER A 945 -13.76 47.21 3.29
C SER A 945 -13.49 45.83 3.86
N ILE A 946 -13.39 45.74 5.18
CA ILE A 946 -13.23 44.49 5.93
C ILE A 946 -14.57 44.15 6.59
N ARG A 947 -14.88 42.86 6.77
CA ARG A 947 -16.02 42.38 7.56
C ARG A 947 -15.55 41.29 8.51
N THR A 948 -15.93 41.36 9.78
CA THR A 948 -15.78 40.23 10.72
C THR A 948 -16.82 39.15 10.42
N GLY A 949 -16.42 37.88 10.47
CA GLY A 949 -17.31 36.74 10.30
C GLY A 949 -18.18 36.52 11.53
N GLU A 950 -17.60 36.71 12.71
CA GLU A 950 -18.17 36.31 13.98
C GLU A 950 -19.14 37.34 14.54
N THR A 951 -18.80 38.64 14.41
CA THR A 951 -19.60 39.79 14.87
C THR A 951 -20.31 40.57 13.75
N GLN A 952 -20.05 40.24 12.47
CA GLN A 952 -20.67 40.85 11.28
C GLN A 952 -20.46 42.38 11.08
N LYS A 953 -19.60 43.01 11.88
CA LYS A 953 -19.16 44.41 11.78
C LYS A 953 -18.37 44.64 10.49
N LYS A 954 -18.51 45.81 9.84
CA LYS A 954 -18.06 46.08 8.46
C LYS A 954 -18.00 47.56 8.09
#